data_AF-A0A8T4SW07-F1
#
_entry.id   AF-A0A8T4SW07-F1
#
_cell.length_a   1.000
_cell.length_b   1.000
_cell.length_c   1.000
_cell.angle_alpha   90.00
_cell.angle_beta   90.00
_cell.angle_gamma   90.00
#
_symmetry.space_group_name_H-M   'P 1'
#
loop_
_entity.id
_entity.type
_entity.pdbx_description
1 polymer ?
#
loop_
_entity_poly.entity_id
_entity_poly.type
_entity_poly.pdbx_seq_one_letter_code
_entity_poly.pdbx_strand_id
1 'polypeptide(L)'
;MQRLRTAIKKMAAIGAGVAMTGATIMGALAAADLNQYPAPFVDKGKFNPNTAIVVGQNAAASDTLGSVDIARQLQFDSKVCVPGRAGGSGVSVSGDSFEIGDGSDLLELNENIGDVQESITDLELDGLKGGIITTNEGTTEFNQYLRFRQRNSAGTNTLPSAPVVNFTVNDAPTDEVGDWMFIPEGSAANTSFFEYEVEFEDGLESEVVSKKLDDFEDEELVMLGTTYTIVDTNINTASASPSVTLEMLGGSVFDILEEGEEKTYNVNGKEYKVEVMIIEDSTPATVTFNINGEVTSQMTDGETEILKDGTLIGISDIILNEAGEAGSGDIVELYIGATKVQFKDDNWTNSENDDITNLGYEQGVEIDEESIEDAYVQIRGNALNTVTDKFEITSIRYRLTADALPGYKDLYVAPGHGVREFLDEPQGMLGTTWDIRYEGLDDTGVSMVKLDPRGDDEYTLEFENTAGTVYQIPYVTNEGGTFKFGDNDKDLVFIEGNYTEGRNLHTTGSNPVNSAEHNYTEFNVGILDYFVLSDTNKNLRATTGDAIASPRQGGFEDQIFGGLDDTSKTHIVRYNSIDTSDSTLSFDEEGSGTKEFTYETIHDATSGAILGKARLIFGGNTYIAYVANVTAAGNDNPLAIDMDGDGDVDRTEIRVTVNGGGIVDLGEATQSDGGHYTFTAGSGAQTWSNTGDLINNTDSELTPSIGGVIFNMTTLSEEFDENAAPSSGATSSTNDELFFTLNTRTDNSLGINTTTFNKGVNEPDDDDNNLYGMTDYGIKIHILDPEGSDNSETLTLEYPLVQRGAHVFVTMGDTKTTKGKAGEVCTVADIQLNNLLDSEVSDATDYNLILVGGPCANDLVSKIAGFPTCQGWTAKAGEAIIQLAENGENVAMLIAGTDAADTRAAAKIVSNYDEHVDELTGMKVMVSGTEITSETATA
;
A
#
# COMPACT_ATOMS: atom_id res chain seq x y z
N MET A 1 26.20 0.99 -17.10
CA MET A 1 26.65 0.15 -15.95
C MET A 1 26.71 0.90 -14.62
N GLN A 2 27.32 2.08 -14.49
CA GLN A 2 27.23 2.86 -13.23
C GLN A 2 25.84 3.47 -12.96
N ARG A 3 25.07 3.79 -14.02
CA ARG A 3 23.68 4.26 -13.90
C ARG A 3 22.67 3.15 -13.55
N LEU A 4 22.90 1.92 -14.03
CA LEU A 4 22.12 0.72 -13.68
C LEU A 4 22.20 0.37 -12.18
N ARG A 5 23.34 0.69 -11.53
CA ARG A 5 23.53 0.50 -10.08
C ARG A 5 22.89 1.58 -9.21
N THR A 6 22.42 2.68 -9.79
CA THR A 6 21.81 3.79 -9.03
C THR A 6 20.29 3.67 -9.03
N ALA A 7 19.68 3.13 -10.09
CA ALA A 7 18.25 2.81 -10.16
C ALA A 7 17.87 1.63 -9.25
N ILE A 8 18.63 0.52 -9.30
CA ILE A 8 18.43 -0.65 -8.41
C ILE A 8 18.59 -0.29 -6.91
N LYS A 9 19.33 0.79 -6.59
CA LYS A 9 19.53 1.24 -5.20
C LYS A 9 18.39 2.09 -4.63
N LYS A 10 17.51 2.64 -5.46
CA LYS A 10 16.34 3.42 -4.98
C LYS A 10 15.07 2.58 -4.86
N MET A 11 14.91 1.53 -5.66
CA MET A 11 13.73 0.66 -5.61
C MET A 11 13.79 -0.47 -4.58
N ALA A 12 14.99 -0.89 -4.15
CA ALA A 12 15.14 -1.97 -3.15
C ALA A 12 14.69 -1.58 -1.73
N ALA A 13 14.43 -0.29 -1.45
CA ALA A 13 14.05 0.19 -0.12
C ALA A 13 12.54 0.02 0.20
N ILE A 14 11.69 -0.30 -0.78
CA ILE A 14 10.24 -0.47 -0.59
C ILE A 14 9.80 -1.94 -0.77
N GLY A 15 10.69 -2.83 -1.25
CA GLY A 15 10.37 -4.24 -1.56
C GLY A 15 11.06 -5.31 -0.70
N ALA A 16 11.73 -4.96 0.40
CA ALA A 16 12.56 -5.92 1.16
C ALA A 16 11.78 -6.82 2.16
N GLY A 17 10.54 -7.20 1.84
CA GLY A 17 9.68 -8.04 2.68
C GLY A 17 9.41 -9.46 2.18
N VAL A 18 9.85 -9.84 0.97
CA VAL A 18 9.49 -11.13 0.37
C VAL A 18 10.74 -11.88 -0.11
N ALA A 19 11.39 -12.60 0.80
CA ALA A 19 12.34 -13.64 0.44
C ALA A 19 11.61 -14.98 0.28
N MET A 20 11.48 -15.38 -0.99
CA MET A 20 11.29 -16.74 -1.56
C MET A 20 11.40 -17.93 -0.59
N THR A 21 10.30 -18.31 0.07
CA THR A 21 10.16 -19.67 0.63
C THR A 21 9.87 -20.64 -0.51
N GLY A 22 10.93 -21.26 -1.05
CA GLY A 22 10.81 -22.28 -2.11
C GLY A 22 12.12 -22.62 -2.84
N ALA A 23 13.16 -21.80 -2.73
CA ALA A 23 14.48 -22.18 -3.23
C ALA A 23 15.15 -23.13 -2.23
N THR A 24 15.48 -24.34 -2.67
CA THR A 24 16.42 -25.22 -1.96
C THR A 24 17.61 -24.41 -1.43
N ILE A 25 17.95 -24.58 -0.16
CA ILE A 25 18.97 -23.82 0.61
C ILE A 25 20.31 -23.66 -0.15
N MET A 26 20.61 -24.54 -1.10
CA MET A 26 21.78 -24.46 -1.97
C MET A 26 21.84 -23.25 -2.94
N GLY A 27 20.78 -22.43 -3.07
CA GLY A 27 20.76 -21.20 -3.89
C GLY A 27 20.91 -19.87 -3.13
N ALA A 28 20.84 -19.89 -1.80
CA ALA A 28 20.59 -18.68 -0.99
C ALA A 28 21.75 -17.67 -0.94
N LEU A 29 22.99 -18.05 -1.26
CA LEU A 29 24.13 -17.13 -1.21
C LEU A 29 24.32 -16.28 -2.46
N ALA A 30 23.57 -16.55 -3.54
CA ALA A 30 23.53 -15.64 -4.68
C ALA A 30 22.79 -14.32 -4.36
N ALA A 31 22.04 -14.26 -3.25
CA ALA A 31 21.26 -13.11 -2.80
C ALA A 31 21.49 -12.70 -1.33
N ALA A 32 22.43 -13.33 -0.60
CA ALA A 32 22.64 -13.07 0.83
C ALA A 32 23.32 -11.70 1.06
N ASP A 33 22.62 -10.79 1.73
CA ASP A 33 23.09 -9.45 2.07
C ASP A 33 22.97 -9.21 3.59
N LEU A 34 23.92 -8.49 4.18
CA LEU A 34 23.92 -8.18 5.62
C LEU A 34 22.72 -7.31 6.02
N ASN A 35 22.09 -6.60 5.09
CA ASN A 35 20.90 -5.79 5.35
C ASN A 35 19.63 -6.66 5.52
N GLN A 36 19.72 -7.96 5.22
CA GLN A 36 18.67 -8.95 5.44
C GLN A 36 18.79 -9.64 6.81
N TYR A 37 19.84 -9.36 7.58
CA TYR A 37 19.93 -9.83 8.97
C TYR A 37 18.69 -9.34 9.75
N PRO A 38 18.00 -10.19 10.55
CA PRO A 38 18.46 -11.46 11.12
C PRO A 38 18.24 -12.73 10.26
N ALA A 39 17.69 -12.64 9.05
CA ALA A 39 17.67 -13.80 8.15
C ALA A 39 19.12 -14.21 7.78
N PRO A 40 19.44 -15.51 7.66
CA PRO A 40 18.56 -16.69 7.76
C PRO A 40 18.45 -17.28 9.19
N PHE A 41 18.92 -16.59 10.23
CA PHE A 41 18.92 -17.09 11.62
C PHE A 41 17.54 -16.99 12.26
N VAL A 42 16.78 -15.97 11.90
CA VAL A 42 15.35 -15.81 12.17
C VAL A 42 14.67 -15.54 10.84
N ASP A 43 13.68 -16.35 10.48
CA ASP A 43 12.91 -16.22 9.25
C ASP A 43 11.41 -16.16 9.57
N LYS A 44 10.71 -15.15 9.04
CA LYS A 44 9.28 -14.87 9.32
C LYS A 44 8.93 -14.95 10.82
N GLY A 45 9.76 -14.35 11.68
CA GLY A 45 9.57 -14.35 13.15
C GLY A 45 9.87 -15.68 13.85
N LYS A 46 10.28 -16.73 13.12
CA LYS A 46 10.65 -18.04 13.67
C LYS A 46 12.16 -18.22 13.68
N PHE A 47 12.72 -18.45 14.86
CA PHE A 47 14.13 -18.81 15.02
C PHE A 47 14.45 -20.16 14.38
N ASN A 48 15.55 -20.23 13.62
CA ASN A 48 16.05 -21.51 13.13
C ASN A 48 16.77 -22.25 14.27
N PRO A 49 16.24 -23.40 14.76
CA PRO A 49 16.82 -24.12 15.89
C PRO A 49 18.20 -24.73 15.59
N ASN A 50 18.61 -24.79 14.31
CA ASN A 50 19.95 -25.21 13.89
C ASN A 50 21.00 -24.09 13.98
N THR A 51 20.66 -22.94 14.57
CA THR A 51 21.60 -21.83 14.76
C THR A 51 22.43 -22.02 16.03
N ALA A 52 23.74 -21.77 15.93
CA ALA A 52 24.67 -21.76 17.06
C ALA A 52 25.48 -20.46 17.12
N ILE A 53 25.50 -19.83 18.29
CA ILE A 53 26.36 -18.68 18.59
C ILE A 53 27.63 -19.21 19.24
N VAL A 54 28.77 -18.96 18.62
CA VAL A 54 30.04 -19.54 19.04
C VAL A 54 31.04 -18.46 19.40
N VAL A 55 31.54 -18.54 20.64
CA VAL A 55 32.67 -17.74 21.12
C VAL A 55 33.90 -18.61 21.26
N GLY A 56 35.08 -18.01 21.10
CA GLY A 56 36.33 -18.71 21.33
C GLY A 56 36.51 -19.22 22.76
N GLN A 57 37.14 -20.39 22.96
CA GLN A 57 37.45 -20.91 24.31
C GLN A 57 38.32 -19.94 25.13
N ASN A 58 39.12 -19.11 24.45
CA ASN A 58 39.95 -18.06 25.06
C ASN A 58 39.41 -16.64 24.79
N ALA A 59 38.14 -16.51 24.42
CA ALA A 59 37.52 -15.24 24.09
C ALA A 59 37.59 -14.24 25.24
N ALA A 60 37.70 -12.95 24.91
CA ALA A 60 37.66 -11.91 25.92
C ALA A 60 36.25 -11.81 26.52
N ALA A 61 36.14 -11.31 27.75
CA ALA A 61 34.84 -11.09 28.38
C ALA A 61 33.91 -10.21 27.52
N SER A 62 34.46 -9.26 26.77
CA SER A 62 33.68 -8.42 25.85
C SER A 62 33.08 -9.21 24.69
N ASP A 63 33.76 -10.23 24.16
CA ASP A 63 33.26 -11.09 23.08
C ASP A 63 32.09 -11.94 23.61
N THR A 64 32.22 -12.46 24.84
CA THR A 64 31.12 -13.18 25.50
C THR A 64 29.92 -12.27 25.77
N LEU A 65 30.15 -11.00 26.14
CA LEU A 65 29.06 -10.04 26.28
C LEU A 65 28.41 -9.70 24.93
N GLY A 66 29.21 -9.52 23.87
CA GLY A 66 28.70 -9.32 22.51
C GLY A 66 27.82 -10.48 22.04
N SER A 67 28.22 -11.72 22.32
CA SER A 67 27.39 -12.90 22.03
C SER A 67 26.07 -12.92 22.79
N VAL A 68 26.03 -12.38 24.01
CA VAL A 68 24.78 -12.25 24.80
C VAL A 68 23.90 -11.14 24.24
N ASP A 69 24.48 -10.03 23.79
CA ASP A 69 23.74 -8.93 23.19
C ASP A 69 23.04 -9.40 21.89
N ILE A 70 23.74 -10.17 21.05
CA ILE A 70 23.18 -10.80 19.84
C ILE A 70 22.12 -11.85 20.20
N ALA A 71 22.41 -12.74 21.14
CA ALA A 71 21.45 -13.75 21.60
C ALA A 71 20.13 -13.13 22.09
N ARG A 72 20.23 -12.01 22.84
CA ARG A 72 19.07 -11.26 23.31
C ARG A 72 18.29 -10.61 22.17
N GLN A 73 18.98 -10.09 21.16
CA GLN A 73 18.31 -9.52 19.99
C GLN A 73 17.63 -10.61 19.14
N LEU A 74 18.28 -11.74 18.85
CA LEU A 74 17.63 -12.86 18.15
C LEU A 74 16.40 -13.38 18.91
N GLN A 75 16.49 -13.43 20.25
CA GLN A 75 15.36 -13.74 21.11
C GLN A 75 14.24 -12.69 20.99
N PHE A 76 14.55 -11.42 20.79
CA PHE A 76 13.56 -10.35 20.59
C PHE A 76 12.92 -10.43 19.19
N ASP A 77 13.70 -10.70 18.16
CA ASP A 77 13.24 -10.78 16.76
C ASP A 77 12.51 -12.08 16.45
N SER A 78 12.69 -13.10 17.28
CA SER A 78 11.88 -14.33 17.27
C SER A 78 10.51 -14.07 17.89
N LYS A 79 9.75 -13.18 17.27
CA LYS A 79 8.43 -12.76 17.72
C LYS A 79 7.41 -13.04 16.62
N VAL A 80 6.25 -13.54 17.03
CA VAL A 80 5.05 -13.59 16.19
C VAL A 80 4.19 -12.42 16.62
N CYS A 81 4.01 -11.48 15.70
CA CYS A 81 3.23 -10.28 15.92
C CYS A 81 1.84 -10.48 15.33
N VAL A 82 0.82 -10.20 16.14
CA VAL A 82 -0.54 -10.02 15.66
C VAL A 82 -0.85 -8.53 15.76
N PRO A 83 -1.49 -7.92 14.75
CA PRO A 83 -1.93 -6.54 14.89
C PRO A 83 -2.88 -6.42 16.08
N GLY A 84 -2.72 -5.36 16.87
CA GLY A 84 -3.85 -4.87 17.64
C GLY A 84 -4.95 -4.43 16.66
N ARG A 85 -6.21 -4.70 17.01
CA ARG A 85 -7.42 -4.24 16.28
C ARG A 85 -7.57 -2.70 16.17
N ALA A 86 -6.51 -1.93 16.39
CA ALA A 86 -6.55 -0.47 16.38
C ALA A 86 -5.19 0.11 15.99
N GLY A 87 -5.14 0.71 14.80
CA GLY A 87 -4.09 1.62 14.35
C GLY A 87 -3.23 1.05 13.21
N GLY A 88 -3.48 1.53 11.99
CA GLY A 88 -2.55 1.44 10.87
C GLY A 88 -1.19 2.09 11.19
N SER A 89 -0.22 1.86 10.31
CA SER A 89 1.15 2.35 10.43
C SER A 89 1.15 3.85 10.66
N GLY A 90 1.80 4.32 11.73
CA GLY A 90 1.79 5.74 12.04
C GLY A 90 2.75 6.50 11.14
N VAL A 91 2.31 6.88 9.93
CA VAL A 91 2.97 7.96 9.19
C VAL A 91 2.59 9.27 9.86
N SER A 92 3.58 10.09 10.17
CA SER A 92 3.35 11.42 10.73
C SER A 92 4.26 12.41 10.05
N VAL A 93 3.70 13.56 9.70
CA VAL A 93 4.46 14.70 9.20
C VAL A 93 4.49 15.75 10.30
N SER A 94 5.69 16.20 10.68
CA SER A 94 5.87 17.30 11.61
C SER A 94 6.08 18.61 10.84
N GLY A 95 5.52 19.71 11.36
CA GLY A 95 5.52 21.01 10.70
C GLY A 95 4.10 21.55 10.66
N ASP A 96 3.84 22.49 9.75
CA ASP A 96 2.48 22.88 9.38
C ASP A 96 2.00 21.91 8.29
N SER A 97 1.16 20.95 8.67
CA SER A 97 0.73 19.87 7.78
C SER A 97 -0.62 19.31 8.20
N PHE A 98 -1.41 18.91 7.22
CA PHE A 98 -2.72 18.30 7.39
C PHE A 98 -2.80 17.01 6.59
N GLU A 99 -3.23 15.92 7.22
CA GLU A 99 -3.45 14.62 6.58
C GLU A 99 -4.87 14.56 6.00
N ILE A 100 -5.01 14.03 4.79
CA ILE A 100 -6.31 13.74 4.20
C ILE A 100 -6.82 12.43 4.80
N GLY A 101 -7.99 12.49 5.40
CA GLY A 101 -8.62 11.36 6.09
C GLY A 101 -8.26 11.28 7.57
N ASP A 102 -9.05 10.49 8.30
CA ASP A 102 -8.81 10.15 9.69
C ASP A 102 -9.27 8.71 10.01
N GLY A 103 -9.23 8.30 11.28
CA GLY A 103 -9.61 6.95 11.67
C GLY A 103 -11.11 6.61 11.54
N SER A 104 -11.95 7.54 11.07
CA SER A 104 -13.37 7.34 10.78
C SER A 104 -13.74 7.50 9.31
N ASP A 105 -12.83 8.04 8.50
CA ASP A 105 -12.96 8.30 7.07
C ASP A 105 -11.54 8.27 6.47
N LEU A 106 -11.07 7.07 6.15
CA LEU A 106 -9.76 6.80 5.59
C LEU A 106 -9.73 7.23 4.13
N LEU A 107 -8.59 7.72 3.65
CA LEU A 107 -8.40 7.88 2.21
C LEU A 107 -8.11 6.52 1.57
N GLU A 108 -9.01 6.04 0.74
CA GLU A 108 -8.95 4.69 0.19
C GLU A 108 -8.32 4.67 -1.21
N LEU A 109 -7.95 3.48 -1.66
CA LEU A 109 -7.51 3.30 -3.05
C LEU A 109 -8.67 3.59 -4.01
N ASN A 110 -8.37 4.30 -5.08
CA ASN A 110 -9.28 4.78 -6.12
C ASN A 110 -10.33 5.80 -5.63
N GLU A 111 -10.16 6.33 -4.42
CA GLU A 111 -10.98 7.38 -3.86
C GLU A 111 -10.39 8.78 -4.13
N ASN A 112 -11.26 9.77 -4.36
CA ASN A 112 -10.83 11.13 -4.59
C ASN A 112 -10.58 11.84 -3.26
N ILE A 113 -9.44 12.54 -3.11
CA ILE A 113 -9.16 13.25 -1.86
C ILE A 113 -10.22 14.31 -1.52
N GLY A 114 -10.94 14.83 -2.51
CA GLY A 114 -12.04 15.76 -2.34
C GLY A 114 -13.36 15.12 -1.87
N ASP A 115 -13.51 13.79 -1.97
CA ASP A 115 -14.64 13.07 -1.40
C ASP A 115 -14.48 12.94 0.13
N VAL A 116 -13.25 12.66 0.61
CA VAL A 116 -12.85 12.68 2.03
C VAL A 116 -12.80 14.10 2.60
N GLN A 117 -12.02 14.99 1.98
CA GLN A 117 -11.79 16.35 2.45
C GLN A 117 -12.10 17.38 1.35
N GLU A 118 -13.30 17.97 1.40
CA GLU A 118 -13.71 18.95 0.39
C GLU A 118 -12.86 20.23 0.40
N SER A 119 -12.45 20.71 1.59
CA SER A 119 -11.69 21.96 1.74
C SER A 119 -10.86 22.03 3.01
N ILE A 120 -9.73 22.73 2.97
CA ILE A 120 -8.83 23.02 4.10
C ILE A 120 -8.82 24.54 4.34
N THR A 121 -8.77 24.93 5.60
CA THR A 121 -8.84 26.32 6.09
C THR A 121 -7.73 26.63 7.10
N ASP A 122 -7.80 27.81 7.72
CA ASP A 122 -6.90 28.23 8.79
C ASP A 122 -7.03 27.41 10.09
N LEU A 123 -8.06 26.57 10.20
CA LEU A 123 -8.23 25.63 11.31
C LEU A 123 -7.24 24.46 11.23
N GLU A 124 -6.90 24.07 10.00
CA GLU A 124 -6.03 22.92 9.71
C GLU A 124 -4.59 23.34 9.42
N LEU A 125 -4.39 24.46 8.70
CA LEU A 125 -3.07 24.92 8.27
C LEU A 125 -2.83 26.39 8.62
N ASP A 126 -1.71 26.66 9.29
CA ASP A 126 -1.28 28.03 9.62
C ASP A 126 -1.01 28.88 8.38
N GLY A 127 -0.55 28.26 7.28
CA GLY A 127 -0.34 28.90 5.97
C GLY A 127 -1.61 29.47 5.33
N LEU A 128 -2.80 29.04 5.75
CA LEU A 128 -4.09 29.53 5.26
C LEU A 128 -4.73 30.60 6.17
N LYS A 129 -4.00 31.11 7.16
CA LYS A 129 -4.53 32.15 8.05
C LYS A 129 -5.00 33.38 7.27
N GLY A 130 -6.27 33.74 7.51
CA GLY A 130 -6.83 35.00 7.07
C GLY A 130 -6.12 36.21 7.70
N GLY A 131 -6.54 37.39 7.28
CA GLY A 131 -5.97 38.64 7.74
C GLY A 131 -6.90 39.83 7.58
N ILE A 132 -6.34 41.01 7.80
CA ILE A 132 -7.04 42.29 7.62
C ILE A 132 -6.24 43.10 6.60
N ILE A 133 -6.93 43.63 5.61
CA ILE A 133 -6.38 44.59 4.64
C ILE A 133 -7.15 45.92 4.77
N THR A 134 -6.44 47.04 4.67
CA THR A 134 -7.02 48.38 4.90
C THR A 134 -6.66 49.29 3.77
N THR A 135 -7.65 49.71 2.99
CA THR A 135 -7.51 50.71 1.94
C THR A 135 -7.97 52.07 2.45
N ASN A 136 -7.82 53.13 1.65
CA ASN A 136 -8.39 54.44 2.00
C ASN A 136 -9.94 54.43 2.02
N GLU A 137 -10.56 53.41 1.42
CA GLU A 137 -12.02 53.28 1.34
C GLU A 137 -12.62 52.43 2.45
N GLY A 138 -11.80 51.64 3.16
CA GLY A 138 -12.26 50.85 4.29
C GLY A 138 -11.29 49.78 4.73
N THR A 139 -11.74 48.96 5.67
CA THR A 139 -11.01 47.80 6.16
C THR A 139 -11.91 46.58 5.98
N THR A 140 -11.33 45.47 5.55
CA THR A 140 -12.04 44.19 5.40
C THR A 140 -11.18 43.04 5.92
N GLU A 141 -11.85 42.02 6.47
CA GLU A 141 -11.23 40.75 6.83
C GLU A 141 -11.23 39.84 5.60
N PHE A 142 -10.16 39.08 5.41
CA PHE A 142 -10.07 38.09 4.35
C PHE A 142 -9.81 36.69 4.91
N ASN A 143 -10.43 35.69 4.30
CA ASN A 143 -10.30 34.27 4.62
C ASN A 143 -9.71 33.52 3.42
N GLN A 144 -8.95 32.45 3.68
CA GLN A 144 -8.36 31.62 2.63
C GLN A 144 -8.91 30.19 2.69
N TYR A 145 -9.08 29.58 1.53
CA TYR A 145 -9.54 28.20 1.40
C TYR A 145 -8.71 27.48 0.34
N LEU A 146 -8.33 26.23 0.63
CA LEU A 146 -7.83 25.29 -0.37
C LEU A 146 -8.90 24.21 -0.56
N ARG A 147 -9.43 24.04 -1.77
CA ARG A 147 -10.54 23.13 -2.06
C ARG A 147 -10.09 22.01 -3.00
N PHE A 148 -10.53 20.80 -2.69
CA PHE A 148 -10.39 19.61 -3.53
C PHE A 148 -11.75 19.15 -4.09
N ARG A 149 -12.84 19.75 -3.62
CA ARG A 149 -14.17 19.57 -4.21
C ARG A 149 -14.95 20.88 -4.18
N GLN A 150 -15.63 21.19 -5.28
CA GLN A 150 -16.43 22.41 -5.39
C GLN A 150 -17.71 22.14 -6.15
N ARG A 151 -18.88 22.31 -5.52
CA ARG A 151 -20.18 22.10 -6.17
C ARG A 151 -20.82 23.42 -6.59
N ASN A 152 -21.30 23.49 -7.84
CA ASN A 152 -22.09 24.64 -8.29
C ASN A 152 -23.49 24.66 -7.66
N SER A 153 -24.30 25.67 -8.00
CA SER A 153 -25.67 25.82 -7.48
C SER A 153 -26.63 24.68 -7.84
N ALA A 154 -26.28 23.83 -8.83
CA ALA A 154 -27.03 22.64 -9.20
C ALA A 154 -26.55 21.37 -8.46
N GLY A 155 -25.52 21.47 -7.62
CA GLY A 155 -24.91 20.36 -6.89
C GLY A 155 -23.91 19.55 -7.72
N THR A 156 -23.54 20.00 -8.93
CA THR A 156 -22.55 19.32 -9.77
C THR A 156 -21.15 19.67 -9.28
N ASN A 157 -20.28 18.65 -9.09
CA ASN A 157 -18.87 18.89 -8.82
C ASN A 157 -18.22 19.54 -10.05
N THR A 158 -17.60 20.69 -9.83
CA THR A 158 -16.88 21.51 -10.80
C THR A 158 -15.37 21.38 -10.66
N LEU A 159 -14.90 20.60 -9.68
CA LEU A 159 -13.51 20.23 -9.45
C LEU A 159 -13.42 18.70 -9.30
N PRO A 160 -13.65 17.93 -10.39
CA PRO A 160 -13.68 16.47 -10.39
C PRO A 160 -12.30 15.80 -10.47
N SER A 161 -11.23 16.54 -10.80
CA SER A 161 -9.90 16.00 -11.05
C SER A 161 -8.95 16.15 -9.86
N ALA A 162 -9.48 16.25 -8.64
CA ALA A 162 -8.65 16.22 -7.45
C ALA A 162 -7.86 14.89 -7.37
N PRO A 163 -6.69 14.88 -6.70
CA PRO A 163 -5.83 13.70 -6.60
C PRO A 163 -6.56 12.44 -6.14
N VAL A 164 -6.10 11.29 -6.65
CA VAL A 164 -6.57 9.94 -6.28
C VAL A 164 -5.35 9.06 -6.07
N VAL A 165 -5.35 8.19 -5.06
CA VAL A 165 -4.29 7.17 -4.95
C VAL A 165 -4.76 5.89 -5.61
N ASN A 166 -3.99 5.36 -6.56
CA ASN A 166 -4.31 4.14 -7.29
C ASN A 166 -3.13 3.17 -7.33
N PHE A 167 -3.38 1.91 -7.71
CA PHE A 167 -2.33 0.93 -7.98
C PHE A 167 -2.33 0.59 -9.47
N THR A 168 -1.35 1.10 -10.21
CA THR A 168 -1.34 1.05 -11.68
C THR A 168 0.08 1.07 -12.24
N VAL A 169 0.17 0.90 -13.55
CA VAL A 169 1.36 1.25 -14.34
C VAL A 169 1.43 2.77 -14.47
N ASN A 170 2.60 3.36 -14.22
CA ASN A 170 2.86 4.75 -14.59
C ASN A 170 3.13 4.85 -16.11
N ASP A 171 3.39 6.06 -16.60
CA ASP A 171 3.68 6.33 -18.00
C ASP A 171 5.14 6.76 -18.24
N ALA A 172 6.03 6.33 -17.36
CA ALA A 172 7.45 6.61 -17.46
C ALA A 172 8.07 5.97 -18.72
N PRO A 173 9.27 6.40 -19.15
CA PRO A 173 9.96 5.76 -20.28
C PRO A 173 10.27 4.26 -20.09
N THR A 174 10.12 3.75 -18.87
CA THR A 174 10.13 2.35 -18.50
C THR A 174 8.96 2.19 -17.54
N ASP A 175 7.92 1.50 -18.00
CA ASP A 175 6.67 1.36 -17.26
C ASP A 175 6.91 0.64 -15.92
N GLU A 176 6.60 1.32 -14.81
CA GLU A 176 6.72 0.79 -13.45
C GLU A 176 5.31 0.55 -12.86
N VAL A 177 5.14 -0.56 -12.14
CA VAL A 177 3.88 -0.89 -11.46
C VAL A 177 4.00 -0.62 -9.97
N GLY A 178 3.07 0.15 -9.42
CA GLY A 178 3.09 0.51 -8.00
C GLY A 178 1.85 1.29 -7.58
N ASP A 179 1.86 1.75 -6.34
CA ASP A 179 0.91 2.72 -5.82
C ASP A 179 1.37 4.16 -6.14
N TRP A 180 0.47 4.96 -6.68
CA TRP A 180 0.74 6.33 -7.11
C TRP A 180 -0.37 7.25 -6.62
N MET A 181 -0.02 8.44 -6.16
CA MET A 181 -0.96 9.54 -6.18
C MET A 181 -1.01 10.08 -7.61
N PHE A 182 -2.15 9.84 -8.25
CA PHE A 182 -2.42 10.10 -9.65
C PHE A 182 -3.23 11.39 -9.82
N ILE A 183 -2.81 12.22 -10.77
CA ILE A 183 -3.55 13.41 -11.19
C ILE A 183 -3.53 13.46 -12.72
N PRO A 184 -4.70 13.38 -13.39
CA PRO A 184 -4.75 13.44 -14.84
C PRO A 184 -4.41 14.83 -15.36
N GLU A 185 -3.73 14.92 -16.50
CA GLU A 185 -3.51 16.20 -17.17
C GLU A 185 -4.84 16.89 -17.51
N GLY A 186 -4.85 18.21 -17.38
CA GLY A 186 -6.01 19.05 -17.62
C GLY A 186 -5.78 20.06 -18.74
N SER A 187 -6.86 20.65 -19.25
CA SER A 187 -6.76 21.75 -20.24
C SER A 187 -7.91 22.76 -20.12
N ALA A 188 -8.65 22.69 -19.02
CA ALA A 188 -9.76 23.58 -18.68
C ALA A 188 -9.87 23.72 -17.15
N ALA A 189 -10.47 24.82 -16.68
CA ALA A 189 -10.61 25.09 -15.25
C ALA A 189 -11.43 24.02 -14.49
N ASN A 190 -12.31 23.28 -15.16
CA ASN A 190 -13.05 22.17 -14.57
C ASN A 190 -12.28 20.83 -14.55
N THR A 191 -11.03 20.81 -15.02
CA THR A 191 -10.10 19.68 -14.93
C THR A 191 -8.94 19.94 -13.96
N SER A 192 -8.99 21.05 -13.23
CA SER A 192 -8.01 21.40 -12.23
C SER A 192 -8.05 20.45 -11.03
N PHE A 193 -6.90 20.28 -10.38
CA PHE A 193 -6.76 19.32 -9.27
C PHE A 193 -6.88 19.97 -7.88
N PHE A 194 -6.87 21.31 -7.80
CA PHE A 194 -7.28 22.08 -6.63
C PHE A 194 -7.83 23.44 -7.03
N GLU A 195 -8.52 24.09 -6.08
CA GLU A 195 -8.88 25.50 -6.13
C GLU A 195 -8.35 26.20 -4.87
N TYR A 196 -7.72 27.35 -5.05
CA TYR A 196 -7.35 28.26 -3.96
C TYR A 196 -8.24 29.50 -4.03
N GLU A 197 -8.81 29.92 -2.90
CA GLU A 197 -9.72 31.06 -2.81
C GLU A 197 -9.28 32.01 -1.69
N VAL A 198 -9.19 33.30 -2.01
CA VAL A 198 -9.21 34.40 -1.04
C VAL A 198 -10.59 35.06 -1.10
N GLU A 199 -11.30 35.10 0.01
CA GLU A 199 -12.61 35.72 0.17
C GLU A 199 -12.49 36.97 1.06
N PHE A 200 -13.00 38.12 0.63
CA PHE A 200 -13.06 39.35 1.41
C PHE A 200 -14.46 39.53 1.99
N GLU A 201 -14.62 39.50 3.31
CA GLU A 201 -15.95 39.41 3.98
C GLU A 201 -16.88 40.59 3.64
N ASP A 202 -16.34 41.81 3.71
CA ASP A 202 -17.05 43.04 3.40
C ASP A 202 -16.71 43.59 2.01
N GLY A 203 -15.95 42.82 1.20
CA GLY A 203 -15.37 43.27 -0.06
C GLY A 203 -14.18 44.20 0.13
N LEU A 204 -13.22 44.15 -0.80
CA LEU A 204 -12.06 45.02 -0.87
C LEU A 204 -12.38 46.20 -1.80
N GLU A 205 -12.55 47.40 -1.25
CA GLU A 205 -12.96 48.61 -1.99
C GLU A 205 -11.78 49.53 -2.38
N SER A 206 -11.81 50.07 -3.60
CA SER A 206 -10.90 51.13 -4.08
C SER A 206 -11.61 52.13 -5.00
N GLU A 207 -11.14 53.38 -4.99
CA GLU A 207 -11.41 54.40 -6.00
C GLU A 207 -10.74 54.02 -7.34
N VAL A 208 -11.48 54.18 -8.44
CA VAL A 208 -10.98 53.92 -9.80
C VAL A 208 -10.42 55.21 -10.39
N VAL A 209 -9.10 55.37 -10.35
CA VAL A 209 -8.40 56.55 -10.89
C VAL A 209 -7.64 56.17 -12.15
N SER A 210 -7.97 56.81 -13.29
CA SER A 210 -7.25 56.58 -14.56
C SER A 210 -7.14 55.11 -15.01
N LYS A 211 -8.14 54.27 -14.67
CA LYS A 211 -8.16 52.80 -14.88
C LYS A 211 -7.23 51.99 -13.96
N LYS A 212 -6.88 52.55 -12.80
CA LYS A 212 -6.19 51.89 -11.69
C LYS A 212 -7.14 51.76 -10.51
N LEU A 213 -6.86 50.81 -9.63
CA LEU A 213 -7.45 50.67 -8.30
C LEU A 213 -6.44 51.29 -7.32
N ASP A 214 -6.49 52.62 -7.23
CA ASP A 214 -5.45 53.48 -6.60
C ASP A 214 -5.23 53.14 -5.12
N ASP A 215 -6.27 52.64 -4.43
CA ASP A 215 -6.19 52.32 -3.00
C ASP A 215 -5.75 50.88 -2.71
N PHE A 216 -5.45 50.09 -3.74
CA PHE A 216 -4.89 48.74 -3.57
C PHE A 216 -3.37 48.74 -3.70
N GLU A 217 -2.79 49.69 -4.42
CA GLU A 217 -1.34 49.81 -4.58
C GLU A 217 -0.69 50.01 -3.19
N ASP A 218 0.44 49.35 -2.96
CA ASP A 218 1.19 49.26 -1.69
C ASP A 218 0.53 48.45 -0.56
N GLU A 219 -0.67 47.90 -0.78
CA GLU A 219 -1.33 47.06 0.23
C GLU A 219 -0.79 45.62 0.22
N GLU A 220 -0.66 45.03 1.41
CA GLU A 220 -0.16 43.66 1.59
C GLU A 220 -1.31 42.64 1.66
N LEU A 221 -1.15 41.54 0.93
CA LEU A 221 -2.01 40.37 0.98
C LEU A 221 -1.18 39.11 1.24
N VAL A 222 -1.58 38.32 2.24
CA VAL A 222 -0.96 37.03 2.51
C VAL A 222 -1.69 35.95 1.73
N MET A 223 -0.96 35.18 0.93
CA MET A 223 -1.48 34.03 0.17
C MET A 223 -0.60 32.81 0.44
N LEU A 224 -1.19 31.71 0.93
CA LEU A 224 -0.49 30.43 1.16
C LEU A 224 0.81 30.60 1.98
N GLY A 225 0.73 31.41 3.03
CA GLY A 225 1.84 31.73 3.93
C GLY A 225 2.87 32.72 3.38
N THR A 226 2.71 33.21 2.16
CA THR A 226 3.61 34.19 1.52
C THR A 226 2.94 35.57 1.49
N THR A 227 3.64 36.60 1.97
CA THR A 227 3.18 37.99 1.86
C THR A 227 3.52 38.55 0.48
N TYR A 228 2.53 39.17 -0.15
CA TYR A 228 2.65 39.88 -1.41
C TYR A 228 2.19 41.32 -1.25
N THR A 229 2.92 42.26 -1.83
CA THR A 229 2.52 43.66 -1.97
C THR A 229 1.89 43.86 -3.34
N ILE A 230 0.74 44.51 -3.44
CA ILE A 230 0.13 44.86 -4.73
C ILE A 230 0.90 46.06 -5.30
N VAL A 231 1.61 45.85 -6.40
CA VAL A 231 2.51 46.86 -7.02
C VAL A 231 1.92 47.50 -8.26
N ASP A 232 0.96 46.86 -8.92
CA ASP A 232 0.22 47.49 -10.01
C ASP A 232 -1.18 46.93 -10.15
N THR A 233 -2.11 47.76 -10.61
CA THR A 233 -3.49 47.33 -10.90
C THR A 233 -3.93 47.78 -12.28
N ASN A 234 -4.93 47.14 -12.88
CA ASN A 234 -5.58 47.68 -14.08
C ASN A 234 -7.05 47.29 -14.08
N ILE A 235 -7.93 48.23 -14.40
CA ILE A 235 -9.35 47.94 -14.44
C ILE A 235 -10.06 48.59 -15.63
N ASN A 236 -10.94 47.79 -16.24
CA ASN A 236 -11.94 48.25 -17.17
C ASN A 236 -13.33 47.96 -16.60
N THR A 237 -14.07 49.01 -16.27
CA THR A 237 -15.45 48.91 -15.76
C THR A 237 -16.51 48.97 -16.86
N ALA A 238 -16.09 49.10 -18.13
CA ALA A 238 -17.02 49.19 -19.25
C ALA A 238 -17.70 47.84 -19.49
N SER A 239 -19.03 47.80 -19.42
CA SER A 239 -19.82 46.55 -19.53
C SER A 239 -19.64 45.75 -20.83
N ALA A 240 -19.02 46.33 -21.87
CA ALA A 240 -18.74 45.63 -23.13
C ALA A 240 -17.43 44.83 -23.11
N SER A 241 -16.54 45.11 -22.16
CA SER A 241 -15.23 44.48 -21.99
C SER A 241 -14.74 44.69 -20.55
N PRO A 242 -15.50 44.25 -19.54
CA PRO A 242 -15.08 44.37 -18.14
C PRO A 242 -13.80 43.57 -17.93
N SER A 243 -12.76 44.13 -17.31
CA SER A 243 -11.52 43.37 -17.02
C SER A 243 -10.85 43.91 -15.77
N VAL A 244 -10.08 43.08 -15.08
CA VAL A 244 -9.27 43.47 -13.91
C VAL A 244 -7.94 42.73 -13.93
N THR A 245 -6.88 43.41 -13.55
CA THR A 245 -5.53 42.86 -13.43
C THR A 245 -4.93 43.33 -12.11
N LEU A 246 -4.31 42.42 -11.37
CA LEU A 246 -3.54 42.68 -10.16
C LEU A 246 -2.13 42.15 -10.39
N GLU A 247 -1.12 42.99 -10.17
CA GLU A 247 0.29 42.59 -10.11
C GLU A 247 0.76 42.68 -8.67
N MET A 248 1.35 41.60 -8.20
CA MET A 248 1.75 41.40 -6.81
C MET A 248 3.20 40.98 -6.76
N LEU A 249 3.95 41.55 -5.83
CA LEU A 249 5.35 41.24 -5.60
C LEU A 249 5.55 40.73 -4.17
N GLY A 250 6.04 39.52 -4.05
CA GLY A 250 6.48 38.94 -2.78
C GLY A 250 7.97 38.58 -2.85
N GLY A 251 8.49 37.96 -1.80
CA GLY A 251 9.85 37.44 -1.85
C GLY A 251 10.39 36.92 -0.53
N SER A 252 11.54 36.25 -0.64
CA SER A 252 12.22 35.65 0.52
C SER A 252 12.79 36.68 1.49
N VAL A 253 13.23 37.83 0.97
CA VAL A 253 13.83 38.92 1.75
C VAL A 253 13.34 40.26 1.25
N PHE A 254 12.70 41.03 2.13
CA PHE A 254 12.36 42.44 1.95
C PHE A 254 13.39 43.34 2.64
N ASP A 255 13.80 44.43 2.00
CA ASP A 255 14.61 45.46 2.65
C ASP A 255 14.39 46.85 2.02
N ILE A 256 14.84 47.88 2.73
CA ILE A 256 14.83 49.27 2.27
C ILE A 256 16.28 49.75 2.20
N LEU A 257 16.71 50.24 1.05
CA LEU A 257 18.09 50.69 0.83
C LEU A 257 18.15 52.14 0.35
N GLU A 258 19.11 52.91 0.88
CA GLU A 258 19.42 54.26 0.39
C GLU A 258 20.35 54.22 -0.86
N GLU A 259 20.31 55.26 -1.71
CA GLU A 259 21.27 55.40 -2.81
C GLU A 259 22.74 55.30 -2.31
N GLY A 260 23.51 54.41 -2.93
CA GLY A 260 24.91 54.13 -2.58
C GLY A 260 25.09 53.17 -1.40
N GLU A 261 24.00 52.67 -0.80
CA GLU A 261 24.04 51.64 0.22
C GLU A 261 24.36 50.26 -0.39
N GLU A 262 25.17 49.48 0.33
CA GLU A 262 25.54 48.12 -0.05
C GLU A 262 25.30 47.18 1.13
N LYS A 263 24.56 46.11 0.88
CA LYS A 263 24.21 45.10 1.88
C LYS A 263 24.34 43.69 1.30
N THR A 264 24.50 42.71 2.18
CA THR A 264 24.64 41.30 1.78
C THR A 264 23.53 40.48 2.42
N TYR A 265 22.88 39.67 1.60
CA TYR A 265 21.72 38.85 1.94
C TYR A 265 22.03 37.39 1.68
N ASN A 266 21.32 36.50 2.39
CA ASN A 266 21.42 35.07 2.16
C ASN A 266 20.04 34.55 1.76
N VAL A 267 19.92 34.08 0.52
CA VAL A 267 18.69 33.52 -0.05
C VAL A 267 19.00 32.10 -0.49
N ASN A 268 18.24 31.13 0.01
CA ASN A 268 18.41 29.69 -0.29
C ASN A 268 19.85 29.18 -0.12
N GLY A 269 20.55 29.67 0.92
CA GLY A 269 21.92 29.27 1.25
C GLY A 269 23.01 29.95 0.40
N LYS A 270 22.65 30.91 -0.46
CA LYS A 270 23.55 31.66 -1.33
C LYS A 270 23.60 33.14 -0.95
N GLU A 271 24.82 33.71 -0.98
CA GLU A 271 25.04 35.12 -0.65
C GLU A 271 24.83 36.05 -1.87
N TYR A 272 24.04 37.11 -1.66
CA TYR A 272 23.76 38.16 -2.62
C TYR A 272 24.23 39.50 -2.06
N LYS A 273 25.29 40.06 -2.65
CA LYS A 273 25.79 41.38 -2.32
C LYS A 273 25.13 42.40 -3.24
N VAL A 274 24.20 43.18 -2.71
CA VAL A 274 23.38 44.16 -3.43
C VAL A 274 23.85 45.56 -3.08
N GLU A 275 24.23 46.34 -4.10
CA GLU A 275 24.60 47.76 -4.03
C GLU A 275 23.59 48.58 -4.85
N VAL A 276 22.98 49.60 -4.24
CA VAL A 276 22.14 50.58 -4.96
C VAL A 276 23.06 51.57 -5.66
N MET A 277 23.17 51.48 -6.98
CA MET A 277 24.12 52.28 -7.75
C MET A 277 23.66 53.72 -7.94
N ILE A 278 22.39 53.91 -8.31
CA ILE A 278 21.78 55.22 -8.57
C ILE A 278 20.25 55.10 -8.48
N ILE A 279 19.61 56.13 -7.91
CA ILE A 279 18.17 56.36 -8.04
C ILE A 279 17.99 57.64 -8.86
N GLU A 280 17.33 57.54 -10.01
CA GLU A 280 17.10 58.69 -10.90
C GLU A 280 15.72 59.29 -10.67
N ASP A 281 15.71 60.60 -10.40
CA ASP A 281 14.51 61.46 -10.41
C ASP A 281 14.03 61.68 -11.87
N SER A 282 13.49 60.60 -12.44
CA SER A 282 12.78 60.56 -13.72
C SER A 282 11.28 60.43 -13.51
N THR A 283 10.49 60.47 -14.60
CA THR A 283 9.04 60.21 -14.51
C THR A 283 8.68 59.10 -15.50
N PRO A 284 8.45 57.85 -15.04
CA PRO A 284 8.53 57.38 -13.64
C PRO A 284 9.97 57.35 -13.09
N ALA A 285 10.13 57.30 -11.76
CA ALA A 285 11.43 57.15 -11.10
C ALA A 285 12.08 55.80 -11.46
N THR A 286 13.40 55.73 -11.45
CA THR A 286 14.12 54.47 -11.76
C THR A 286 15.29 54.24 -10.81
N VAL A 287 15.67 52.97 -10.63
CA VAL A 287 16.83 52.55 -9.84
C VAL A 287 17.71 51.59 -10.64
N THR A 288 18.99 51.52 -10.31
CA THR A 288 19.92 50.51 -10.84
C THR A 288 20.70 49.88 -9.71
N PHE A 289 20.82 48.55 -9.72
CA PHE A 289 21.58 47.79 -8.74
C PHE A 289 22.85 47.19 -9.33
N ASN A 290 23.82 46.90 -8.46
CA ASN A 290 24.94 46.02 -8.73
C ASN A 290 24.87 44.84 -7.75
N ILE A 291 24.58 43.64 -8.25
CA ILE A 291 24.34 42.44 -7.47
C ILE A 291 25.40 41.41 -7.81
N ASN A 292 26.28 41.11 -6.85
CA ASN A 292 27.40 40.18 -7.05
C ASN A 292 28.28 40.50 -8.29
N GLY A 293 28.34 41.78 -8.71
CA GLY A 293 29.08 42.23 -9.89
C GLY A 293 28.28 42.24 -11.20
N GLU A 294 27.00 41.87 -11.15
CA GLU A 294 26.02 42.02 -12.23
C GLU A 294 25.23 43.31 -12.05
N VAL A 295 25.26 44.20 -13.05
CA VAL A 295 24.52 45.46 -13.02
C VAL A 295 23.17 45.24 -13.68
N THR A 296 22.09 45.59 -12.99
CA THR A 296 20.72 45.49 -13.51
C THR A 296 20.47 46.52 -14.61
N SER A 297 19.37 46.37 -15.34
CA SER A 297 18.78 47.46 -16.10
C SER A 297 18.28 48.59 -15.18
N GLN A 298 17.88 49.71 -15.79
CA GLN A 298 17.17 50.76 -15.04
C GLN A 298 15.75 50.26 -14.82
N MET A 299 15.41 49.99 -13.57
CA MET A 299 14.16 49.38 -13.18
C MET A 299 13.22 50.44 -12.57
N THR A 300 11.94 50.42 -12.93
CA THR A 300 10.90 51.25 -12.30
C THR A 300 10.25 50.53 -11.12
N ASP A 301 9.38 51.26 -10.43
CA ASP A 301 8.43 50.67 -9.49
C ASP A 301 7.63 49.52 -10.15
N GLY A 302 7.39 48.45 -9.37
CA GLY A 302 6.77 47.19 -9.78
C GLY A 302 7.58 46.33 -10.77
N GLU A 303 8.75 46.78 -11.22
CA GLU A 303 9.57 46.07 -12.19
C GLU A 303 10.47 45.03 -11.53
N THR A 304 10.69 43.94 -12.26
CA THR A 304 11.51 42.81 -11.82
C THR A 304 12.66 42.56 -12.79
N GLU A 305 13.73 41.93 -12.29
CA GLU A 305 14.84 41.51 -13.12
C GLU A 305 15.40 40.17 -12.67
N ILE A 306 15.53 39.25 -13.63
CA ILE A 306 16.10 37.91 -13.43
C ILE A 306 17.61 37.98 -13.61
N LEU A 307 18.36 37.64 -12.56
CA LEU A 307 19.82 37.56 -12.58
C LEU A 307 20.30 36.34 -13.40
N LYS A 308 21.58 36.32 -13.79
CA LYS A 308 22.16 35.19 -14.55
C LYS A 308 22.04 33.82 -13.89
N ASP A 309 21.81 33.78 -12.59
CA ASP A 309 21.64 32.55 -11.81
C ASP A 309 20.17 32.13 -11.64
N GLY A 310 19.23 32.86 -12.23
CA GLY A 310 17.79 32.62 -12.16
C GLY A 310 17.09 33.31 -10.98
N THR A 311 17.83 34.00 -10.09
CA THR A 311 17.22 34.70 -8.95
C THR A 311 16.53 35.95 -9.43
N LEU A 312 15.27 36.14 -9.04
CA LEU A 312 14.49 37.32 -9.36
C LEU A 312 14.67 38.39 -8.26
N ILE A 313 14.84 39.63 -8.70
CA ILE A 313 14.87 40.83 -7.86
C ILE A 313 13.70 41.69 -8.28
N GLY A 314 12.94 42.23 -7.32
CA GLY A 314 11.81 43.09 -7.62
C GLY A 314 11.83 44.35 -6.80
N ILE A 315 11.27 45.42 -7.36
CA ILE A 315 11.07 46.70 -6.67
C ILE A 315 9.62 46.81 -6.25
N SER A 316 9.42 47.09 -4.97
CA SER A 316 8.09 47.32 -4.41
C SER A 316 7.69 48.78 -4.44
N ASP A 317 8.63 49.71 -4.22
CA ASP A 317 8.41 51.17 -4.28
C ASP A 317 9.75 51.92 -4.44
N ILE A 318 9.72 53.12 -5.01
CA ILE A 318 10.83 54.06 -5.12
C ILE A 318 10.41 55.43 -4.55
N ILE A 319 10.98 55.78 -3.39
CA ILE A 319 10.66 57.05 -2.72
C ILE A 319 11.79 58.04 -2.93
N LEU A 320 11.50 59.09 -3.71
CA LEU A 320 12.41 60.19 -3.96
C LEU A 320 12.32 61.24 -2.85
N ASN A 321 13.46 61.75 -2.39
CA ASN A 321 13.52 62.84 -1.42
C ASN A 321 14.28 64.04 -1.99
N GLU A 322 13.55 65.13 -2.29
CA GLU A 322 14.12 66.31 -2.93
C GLU A 322 15.13 67.06 -2.02
N ALA A 323 16.19 67.59 -2.65
CA ALA A 323 17.22 68.37 -1.98
C ALA A 323 16.66 69.63 -1.28
N GLY A 324 16.44 69.54 0.03
CA GLY A 324 15.94 70.63 0.87
C GLY A 324 14.91 70.21 1.92
N GLU A 325 14.37 69.00 1.80
CA GLU A 325 13.50 68.39 2.80
C GLU A 325 14.32 67.73 3.92
N ALA A 326 13.75 67.68 5.13
CA ALA A 326 14.43 67.07 6.28
C ALA A 326 14.16 65.55 6.30
N GLY A 327 15.04 64.75 5.70
CA GLY A 327 14.95 63.29 5.64
C GLY A 327 16.23 62.62 5.10
N SER A 328 16.27 61.28 5.10
CA SER A 328 17.29 60.41 4.47
C SER A 328 17.37 60.63 2.95
N GLY A 329 18.39 60.08 2.26
CA GLY A 329 18.49 60.19 0.80
C GLY A 329 17.33 59.50 0.06
N ASP A 330 17.38 59.46 -1.27
CA ASP A 330 16.47 58.64 -2.08
C ASP A 330 16.57 57.17 -1.63
N ILE A 331 15.42 56.49 -1.50
CA ILE A 331 15.35 55.09 -1.05
C ILE A 331 14.58 54.22 -2.04
N VAL A 332 14.87 52.92 -2.01
CA VAL A 332 14.15 51.88 -2.74
C VAL A 332 13.74 50.77 -1.78
N GLU A 333 12.52 50.29 -1.94
CA GLU A 333 12.02 49.07 -1.29
C GLU A 333 12.13 47.92 -2.28
N LEU A 334 12.81 46.83 -1.88
CA LEU A 334 13.11 45.72 -2.79
C LEU A 334 12.90 44.35 -2.14
N TYR A 335 12.64 43.38 -3.01
CA TYR A 335 12.65 41.96 -2.70
C TYR A 335 13.83 41.25 -3.39
N ILE A 336 14.49 40.34 -2.65
CA ILE A 336 15.57 39.48 -3.16
C ILE A 336 15.13 38.02 -3.05
N GLY A 337 15.27 37.28 -4.16
CA GLY A 337 14.53 36.03 -4.30
C GLY A 337 13.03 36.34 -4.31
N ALA A 338 12.69 37.36 -5.10
CA ALA A 338 11.34 37.85 -5.27
C ALA A 338 10.51 36.84 -6.07
N THR A 339 9.20 36.92 -5.90
CA THR A 339 8.22 36.21 -6.72
C THR A 339 7.19 37.22 -7.19
N LYS A 340 7.01 37.34 -8.50
CA LYS A 340 6.00 38.24 -9.08
C LYS A 340 4.83 37.40 -9.55
N VAL A 341 3.62 37.78 -9.15
CA VAL A 341 2.38 37.12 -9.55
C VAL A 341 1.47 38.15 -10.21
N GLN A 342 1.05 37.90 -11.44
CA GLN A 342 0.00 38.66 -12.12
C GLN A 342 -1.24 37.80 -12.24
N PHE A 343 -2.38 38.36 -11.83
CA PHE A 343 -3.70 37.79 -12.05
C PHE A 343 -4.52 38.71 -12.93
N LYS A 344 -4.90 38.21 -14.11
CA LYS A 344 -5.69 38.93 -15.10
C LYS A 344 -6.99 38.19 -15.40
N ASP A 345 -8.10 38.82 -15.03
CA ASP A 345 -9.45 38.37 -15.39
C ASP A 345 -10.01 39.30 -16.48
N ASP A 346 -10.27 38.74 -17.66
CA ASP A 346 -10.80 39.46 -18.82
C ASP A 346 -12.32 39.66 -18.77
N ASN A 347 -13.00 39.17 -17.73
CA ASN A 347 -14.42 39.38 -17.46
C ASN A 347 -14.82 39.13 -15.99
N TRP A 348 -14.56 40.09 -15.10
CA TRP A 348 -14.94 40.04 -13.67
C TRP A 348 -16.47 39.92 -13.37
N THR A 349 -17.33 39.92 -14.40
CA THR A 349 -18.78 39.73 -14.26
C THR A 349 -19.27 38.32 -14.57
N ASN A 350 -18.43 37.48 -15.19
CA ASN A 350 -18.76 36.10 -15.50
C ASN A 350 -18.83 35.26 -14.22
N SER A 351 -19.33 34.04 -14.31
CA SER A 351 -19.48 33.14 -13.18
C SER A 351 -19.32 31.66 -13.52
N GLU A 352 -19.16 30.84 -12.47
CA GLU A 352 -19.17 29.38 -12.55
C GLU A 352 -20.40 28.78 -13.24
N ASN A 353 -21.47 29.55 -13.44
CA ASN A 353 -22.66 29.10 -14.16
C ASN A 353 -22.68 29.50 -15.64
N ASP A 354 -21.75 30.34 -16.10
CA ASP A 354 -21.77 30.87 -17.47
C ASP A 354 -21.12 29.93 -18.49
N ASP A 355 -20.15 29.12 -18.04
CA ASP A 355 -19.45 28.13 -18.87
C ASP A 355 -19.20 26.84 -18.06
N ILE A 356 -19.49 25.66 -18.62
CA ILE A 356 -19.35 24.38 -17.91
C ILE A 356 -17.92 23.82 -17.90
N THR A 357 -17.06 24.34 -18.76
CA THR A 357 -15.65 23.95 -18.92
C THR A 357 -14.71 24.89 -18.18
N ASN A 358 -14.84 26.19 -18.42
CA ASN A 358 -13.97 27.20 -17.83
C ASN A 358 -14.60 27.88 -16.61
N LEU A 359 -15.91 27.75 -16.36
CA LEU A 359 -16.55 28.18 -15.11
C LEU A 359 -16.32 29.68 -14.79
N GLY A 360 -16.16 30.50 -15.83
CA GLY A 360 -15.83 31.91 -15.70
C GLY A 360 -14.40 32.20 -15.21
N TYR A 361 -13.51 31.22 -15.22
CA TYR A 361 -12.08 31.44 -15.05
C TYR A 361 -11.41 31.73 -16.39
N GLU A 362 -10.29 32.46 -16.35
CA GLU A 362 -9.49 32.85 -17.50
C GLU A 362 -8.03 32.41 -17.33
N GLN A 363 -7.36 32.07 -18.44
CA GLN A 363 -5.91 31.78 -18.48
C GLN A 363 -5.12 33.09 -18.49
N GLY A 364 -5.10 33.77 -17.35
CA GLY A 364 -4.51 35.10 -17.18
C GLY A 364 -3.52 35.16 -16.03
N VAL A 365 -2.78 34.08 -15.79
CA VAL A 365 -1.81 34.01 -14.71
C VAL A 365 -0.39 34.09 -15.29
N GLU A 366 0.41 34.98 -14.72
CA GLU A 366 1.85 35.07 -14.98
C GLU A 366 2.59 34.98 -13.64
N ILE A 367 3.61 34.15 -13.55
CA ILE A 367 4.44 33.99 -12.37
C ILE A 367 5.90 34.12 -12.79
N ASP A 368 6.65 35.01 -12.15
CA ASP A 368 8.08 35.25 -12.41
C ASP A 368 8.39 35.59 -13.88
N GLU A 369 7.52 36.41 -14.50
CA GLU A 369 7.56 36.82 -15.92
C GLU A 369 7.26 35.70 -16.93
N GLU A 370 6.77 34.55 -16.46
CA GLU A 370 6.35 33.40 -17.27
C GLU A 370 4.84 33.20 -17.20
N SER A 371 4.18 33.09 -18.36
CA SER A 371 2.76 32.77 -18.41
C SER A 371 2.57 31.32 -18.02
N ILE A 372 1.65 31.04 -17.10
CA ILE A 372 1.33 29.67 -16.66
C ILE A 372 0.05 29.25 -17.37
N GLU A 373 0.16 28.55 -18.50
CA GLU A 373 -0.99 28.16 -19.33
C GLU A 373 -2.03 27.30 -18.60
N ASP A 374 -1.59 26.50 -17.63
CA ASP A 374 -2.42 25.59 -16.85
C ASP A 374 -3.10 26.24 -15.65
N ALA A 375 -2.81 27.52 -15.43
CA ALA A 375 -3.36 28.29 -14.35
C ALA A 375 -4.55 29.14 -14.80
N TYR A 376 -5.59 29.11 -13.99
CA TYR A 376 -6.87 29.74 -14.24
C TYR A 376 -7.22 30.65 -13.08
N VAL A 377 -7.61 31.89 -13.37
CA VAL A 377 -8.00 32.87 -12.35
C VAL A 377 -9.40 33.42 -12.60
N GLN A 378 -10.13 33.66 -11.52
CA GLN A 378 -11.42 34.34 -11.52
C GLN A 378 -11.43 35.39 -10.40
N ILE A 379 -11.63 36.65 -10.77
CA ILE A 379 -11.70 37.78 -9.84
C ILE A 379 -13.15 38.29 -9.82
N ARG A 380 -13.82 38.10 -8.69
CA ARG A 380 -15.21 38.51 -8.51
C ARG A 380 -15.30 39.95 -8.08
N GLY A 381 -15.70 40.81 -9.00
CA GLY A 381 -15.80 42.24 -8.74
C GLY A 381 -17.19 42.82 -8.90
N ASN A 382 -17.40 44.01 -8.33
CA ASN A 382 -18.62 44.78 -8.48
C ASN A 382 -18.33 46.28 -8.55
N ALA A 383 -18.98 46.97 -9.50
CA ALA A 383 -18.91 48.43 -9.57
C ALA A 383 -19.99 49.04 -8.66
N LEU A 384 -19.57 49.57 -7.50
CA LEU A 384 -20.49 50.01 -6.44
C LEU A 384 -21.31 51.26 -6.81
N ASN A 385 -20.74 52.17 -7.60
CA ASN A 385 -21.41 53.42 -7.97
C ASN A 385 -20.76 54.10 -9.19
N THR A 386 -21.59 54.63 -10.10
CA THR A 386 -21.17 55.43 -11.28
C THR A 386 -20.87 56.91 -10.99
N VAL A 387 -20.98 57.34 -9.73
CA VAL A 387 -20.79 58.73 -9.28
C VAL A 387 -19.52 58.90 -8.44
N THR A 388 -19.07 57.84 -7.75
CA THR A 388 -17.83 57.83 -6.95
C THR A 388 -16.74 56.96 -7.58
N ASP A 389 -16.98 56.41 -8.78
CA ASP A 389 -16.04 55.53 -9.51
C ASP A 389 -15.38 54.49 -8.59
N LYS A 390 -16.17 53.81 -7.73
CA LYS A 390 -15.67 52.78 -6.81
C LYS A 390 -15.82 51.38 -7.37
N PHE A 391 -14.83 50.53 -7.10
CA PHE A 391 -14.86 49.10 -7.41
C PHE A 391 -14.56 48.28 -6.16
N GLU A 392 -15.21 47.12 -6.08
CA GLU A 392 -15.10 46.18 -4.98
C GLU A 392 -14.67 44.81 -5.53
N ILE A 393 -13.66 44.18 -4.92
CA ILE A 393 -13.34 42.77 -5.14
C ILE A 393 -13.86 41.95 -3.96
N THR A 394 -14.67 40.94 -4.24
CA THR A 394 -15.26 40.04 -3.24
C THR A 394 -14.45 38.77 -3.06
N SER A 395 -13.87 38.24 -4.13
CA SER A 395 -12.99 37.07 -4.04
C SER A 395 -12.01 37.00 -5.20
N ILE A 396 -10.87 36.37 -4.95
CA ILE A 396 -9.90 35.93 -5.96
C ILE A 396 -9.85 34.41 -5.88
N ARG A 397 -10.15 33.73 -6.99
CA ARG A 397 -10.10 32.27 -7.08
C ARG A 397 -9.08 31.86 -8.11
N TYR A 398 -8.32 30.83 -7.77
CA TYR A 398 -7.23 30.30 -8.55
C TYR A 398 -7.41 28.78 -8.70
N ARG A 399 -7.15 28.25 -9.89
CA ARG A 399 -7.15 26.82 -10.17
C ARG A 399 -5.97 26.46 -11.03
N LEU A 400 -5.41 25.27 -10.81
CA LEU A 400 -4.29 24.74 -11.60
C LEU A 400 -4.68 23.37 -12.19
N THR A 401 -4.53 23.22 -13.50
CA THR A 401 -4.51 21.90 -14.14
C THR A 401 -3.13 21.26 -13.98
N ALA A 402 -3.10 19.93 -13.91
CA ALA A 402 -1.84 19.24 -13.90
C ALA A 402 -1.24 19.28 -15.31
N ASP A 403 0.07 19.54 -15.39
CA ASP A 403 0.90 19.45 -16.60
C ASP A 403 2.19 18.72 -16.24
N ALA A 404 2.35 17.51 -16.79
CA ALA A 404 3.41 16.61 -16.38
C ALA A 404 4.75 17.04 -16.98
N LEU A 405 5.86 16.63 -16.34
CA LEU A 405 7.19 16.82 -16.92
C LEU A 405 7.27 16.32 -18.38
N PRO A 406 8.08 16.94 -19.25
CA PRO A 406 8.16 16.55 -20.65
C PRO A 406 8.54 15.08 -20.85
N GLY A 407 7.62 14.32 -21.46
CA GLY A 407 7.78 12.89 -21.72
C GLY A 407 6.82 12.00 -20.93
N TYR A 408 6.10 12.57 -19.97
CA TYR A 408 4.96 11.96 -19.28
C TYR A 408 3.65 12.53 -19.89
N LYS A 409 2.50 11.94 -19.54
CA LYS A 409 1.15 12.32 -19.97
C LYS A 409 0.22 12.66 -18.81
N ASP A 410 0.52 12.15 -17.62
CA ASP A 410 -0.22 12.41 -16.39
C ASP A 410 0.79 12.49 -15.22
N LEU A 411 0.36 12.99 -14.07
CA LEU A 411 1.19 13.01 -12.87
C LEU A 411 1.05 11.70 -12.10
N TYR A 412 2.18 11.02 -11.91
CA TYR A 412 2.31 9.84 -11.04
C TYR A 412 3.30 10.14 -9.90
N VAL A 413 2.78 10.55 -8.75
CA VAL A 413 3.59 10.90 -7.58
C VAL A 413 3.84 9.65 -6.74
N ALA A 414 5.10 9.24 -6.63
CA ALA A 414 5.52 8.08 -5.84
C ALA A 414 5.48 8.33 -4.32
N PRO A 415 5.41 7.27 -3.48
CA PRO A 415 5.54 7.40 -2.03
C PRO A 415 6.81 8.14 -1.59
N GLY A 416 6.66 9.12 -0.70
CA GLY A 416 7.73 9.98 -0.18
C GLY A 416 7.94 11.29 -0.96
N HIS A 417 7.15 11.53 -2.02
CA HIS A 417 7.30 12.69 -2.90
C HIS A 417 6.06 13.60 -2.89
N GLY A 418 6.20 14.80 -3.47
CA GLY A 418 5.12 15.79 -3.59
C GLY A 418 4.88 16.20 -5.03
N VAL A 419 3.67 16.70 -5.30
CA VAL A 419 3.17 17.07 -6.64
C VAL A 419 4.12 18.00 -7.38
N ARG A 420 4.73 18.96 -6.68
CA ARG A 420 5.65 19.94 -7.28
C ARG A 420 6.83 19.32 -8.02
N GLU A 421 7.31 18.15 -7.60
CA GLU A 421 8.44 17.49 -8.26
C GLU A 421 8.09 16.97 -9.67
N PHE A 422 6.79 16.81 -9.96
CA PHE A 422 6.29 16.16 -11.17
C PHE A 422 5.59 17.10 -12.16
N LEU A 423 5.46 18.40 -11.83
CA LEU A 423 4.93 19.44 -12.72
C LEU A 423 6.02 19.99 -13.65
N ASP A 424 5.68 20.29 -14.92
CA ASP A 424 6.59 21.06 -15.81
C ASP A 424 6.77 22.49 -15.28
N GLU A 425 5.68 23.08 -14.78
CA GLU A 425 5.62 24.44 -14.24
C GLU A 425 5.27 24.46 -12.73
N PRO A 426 6.19 24.05 -11.82
CA PRO A 426 5.92 24.00 -10.39
C PRO A 426 5.59 25.37 -9.76
N GLN A 427 5.92 26.46 -10.44
CA GLN A 427 5.52 27.82 -10.04
C GLN A 427 4.00 28.02 -10.03
N GLY A 428 3.23 27.25 -10.82
CA GLY A 428 1.76 27.25 -10.79
C GLY A 428 1.18 26.90 -9.42
N MET A 429 1.94 26.23 -8.57
CA MET A 429 1.52 25.99 -7.18
C MET A 429 1.58 27.25 -6.30
N LEU A 430 1.62 28.48 -6.83
CA LEU A 430 1.57 29.75 -6.09
C LEU A 430 2.56 29.83 -4.89
N GLY A 431 3.84 29.98 -5.20
CA GLY A 431 4.91 30.07 -4.21
C GLY A 431 5.74 28.79 -4.12
N THR A 432 6.63 28.69 -3.13
CA THR A 432 7.56 27.54 -2.95
C THR A 432 7.39 26.83 -1.61
N THR A 433 6.45 27.29 -0.79
CA THR A 433 6.32 26.91 0.60
C THR A 433 5.32 25.79 0.85
N TRP A 434 4.49 25.38 -0.10
CA TRP A 434 3.50 24.34 0.14
C TRP A 434 3.43 23.30 -0.96
N ASP A 435 2.97 22.09 -0.62
CA ASP A 435 2.89 20.95 -1.52
C ASP A 435 1.81 19.94 -1.07
N ILE A 436 1.35 19.11 -2.01
CA ILE A 436 0.52 17.92 -1.75
C ILE A 436 1.44 16.70 -1.85
N ARG A 437 1.62 15.99 -0.74
CA ARG A 437 2.62 14.92 -0.59
C ARG A 437 1.94 13.58 -0.41
N TYR A 438 2.44 12.56 -1.10
CA TYR A 438 2.02 11.18 -0.91
C TYR A 438 3.11 10.42 -0.15
N GLU A 439 2.76 9.80 0.98
CA GLU A 439 3.72 9.11 1.87
C GLU A 439 3.57 7.58 1.86
N GLY A 440 2.73 7.04 0.99
CA GLY A 440 2.51 5.60 0.79
C GLY A 440 1.26 5.07 1.47
N LEU A 441 1.04 3.76 1.32
CA LEU A 441 -0.06 3.04 1.96
C LEU A 441 0.28 2.61 3.38
N ASP A 442 -0.77 2.39 4.17
CA ASP A 442 -0.71 1.77 5.48
C ASP A 442 -0.05 0.39 5.46
N ASP A 443 0.83 0.14 6.43
CA ASP A 443 1.30 -1.21 6.76
C ASP A 443 0.44 -1.80 7.88
N THR A 444 -0.57 -2.57 7.48
CA THR A 444 -1.56 -3.17 8.39
C THR A 444 -1.17 -4.58 8.84
N GLY A 445 -0.01 -5.07 8.41
CA GLY A 445 0.28 -6.50 8.40
C GLY A 445 -0.60 -7.25 7.39
N VAL A 446 -0.17 -8.44 7.00
CA VAL A 446 -0.85 -9.23 5.96
C VAL A 446 -0.98 -10.70 6.33
N SER A 447 -2.06 -11.30 5.88
CA SER A 447 -2.27 -12.74 5.78
C SER A 447 -2.00 -13.18 4.35
N MET A 448 -1.19 -14.22 4.18
CA MET A 448 -0.82 -14.71 2.86
C MET A 448 -1.81 -15.77 2.39
N VAL A 449 -2.30 -15.66 1.16
CA VAL A 449 -2.97 -16.73 0.43
C VAL A 449 -2.20 -16.99 -0.84
N LYS A 450 -1.74 -18.23 -1.05
CA LYS A 450 -0.83 -18.58 -2.14
C LYS A 450 -1.32 -19.81 -2.90
N LEU A 451 -1.34 -19.72 -4.22
CA LEU A 451 -1.44 -20.87 -5.11
C LEU A 451 -0.05 -21.17 -5.67
N ASP A 452 0.52 -22.28 -5.22
CA ASP A 452 1.88 -22.70 -5.56
C ASP A 452 1.83 -23.94 -6.44
N PRO A 453 2.41 -23.90 -7.66
CA PRO A 453 2.35 -25.01 -8.60
C PRO A 453 3.27 -26.16 -8.16
N ARG A 454 2.82 -27.39 -8.42
CA ARG A 454 3.61 -28.61 -8.20
C ARG A 454 3.86 -29.28 -9.55
N GLY A 455 4.80 -28.73 -10.31
CA GLY A 455 5.01 -29.10 -11.70
C GLY A 455 4.14 -28.23 -12.62
N ASP A 456 3.55 -28.83 -13.64
CA ASP A 456 2.69 -28.13 -14.60
C ASP A 456 1.22 -28.58 -14.52
N ASP A 457 0.87 -29.60 -13.75
CA ASP A 457 -0.48 -30.20 -13.72
C ASP A 457 -1.16 -30.18 -12.35
N GLU A 458 -0.55 -29.54 -11.33
CA GLU A 458 -1.07 -29.50 -9.97
C GLU A 458 -0.85 -28.14 -9.27
N TYR A 459 -1.77 -27.77 -8.40
CA TYR A 459 -1.67 -26.60 -7.52
C TYR A 459 -1.86 -26.99 -6.04
N THR A 460 -1.04 -26.40 -5.18
CA THR A 460 -1.25 -26.38 -3.73
C THR A 460 -1.77 -25.01 -3.28
N LEU A 461 -2.72 -25.01 -2.36
CA LEU A 461 -3.23 -23.82 -1.69
C LEU A 461 -2.57 -23.69 -0.32
N GLU A 462 -1.98 -22.54 -0.06
CA GLU A 462 -1.44 -22.15 1.25
C GLU A 462 -2.19 -20.93 1.77
N PHE A 463 -2.63 -20.95 3.02
CA PHE A 463 -3.27 -19.80 3.67
C PHE A 463 -3.14 -19.84 5.19
N GLU A 464 -3.30 -18.69 5.84
CA GLU A 464 -3.40 -18.58 7.30
C GLU A 464 -4.86 -18.36 7.71
N ASN A 465 -5.38 -19.13 8.67
CA ASN A 465 -6.74 -18.92 9.19
C ASN A 465 -6.79 -17.85 10.30
N THR A 466 -7.99 -17.48 10.74
CA THR A 466 -8.23 -16.51 11.83
C THR A 466 -7.61 -16.87 13.20
N ALA A 467 -7.11 -18.11 13.37
CA ALA A 467 -6.40 -18.56 14.57
C ALA A 467 -4.86 -18.49 14.44
N GLY A 468 -4.34 -18.05 13.29
CA GLY A 468 -2.90 -18.01 12.99
C GLY A 468 -2.30 -19.35 12.57
N THR A 469 -3.13 -20.35 12.26
CA THR A 469 -2.66 -21.64 11.74
C THR A 469 -2.48 -21.54 10.23
N VAL A 470 -1.29 -21.88 9.75
CA VAL A 470 -0.98 -21.95 8.32
C VAL A 470 -1.29 -23.36 7.80
N TYR A 471 -2.11 -23.42 6.77
CA TYR A 471 -2.47 -24.64 6.04
C TYR A 471 -1.75 -24.66 4.70
N GLN A 472 -1.28 -25.83 4.28
CA GLN A 472 -0.79 -26.08 2.93
C GLN A 472 -1.37 -27.40 2.43
N ILE A 473 -2.24 -27.34 1.44
CA ILE A 473 -3.03 -28.50 0.98
C ILE A 473 -3.00 -28.64 -0.54
N PRO A 474 -3.15 -29.86 -1.08
CA PRO A 474 -3.48 -30.05 -2.49
C PRO A 474 -4.81 -29.36 -2.79
N TYR A 475 -4.83 -28.52 -3.83
CA TYR A 475 -6.02 -27.76 -4.21
C TYR A 475 -6.68 -28.31 -5.46
N VAL A 476 -5.95 -28.37 -6.57
CA VAL A 476 -6.46 -28.85 -7.86
C VAL A 476 -5.37 -29.66 -8.57
N THR A 477 -5.75 -30.78 -9.17
CA THR A 477 -4.89 -31.63 -10.01
C THR A 477 -5.51 -31.84 -11.39
N ASN A 478 -4.68 -32.03 -12.40
CA ASN A 478 -5.05 -32.56 -13.71
C ASN A 478 -4.10 -33.69 -14.15
N GLU A 479 -3.46 -34.36 -13.19
CA GLU A 479 -2.48 -35.41 -13.48
C GLU A 479 -3.12 -36.52 -14.33
N GLY A 480 -2.49 -36.82 -15.47
CA GLY A 480 -2.98 -37.84 -16.42
C GLY A 480 -4.32 -37.52 -17.08
N GLY A 481 -4.80 -36.27 -17.00
CA GLY A 481 -6.10 -35.82 -17.54
C GLY A 481 -7.27 -35.97 -16.56
N THR A 482 -6.97 -36.17 -15.28
CA THR A 482 -7.95 -36.28 -14.20
C THR A 482 -8.11 -34.93 -13.52
N PHE A 483 -8.97 -34.06 -14.06
CA PHE A 483 -9.19 -32.73 -13.49
C PHE A 483 -10.15 -32.78 -12.30
N LYS A 484 -9.65 -32.54 -11.07
CA LYS A 484 -10.43 -32.62 -9.82
C LYS A 484 -9.83 -31.78 -8.69
N PHE A 485 -10.57 -31.60 -7.60
CA PHE A 485 -10.08 -30.97 -6.36
C PHE A 485 -9.24 -31.95 -5.53
N GLY A 486 -8.13 -31.48 -4.99
CA GLY A 486 -7.14 -32.29 -4.28
C GLY A 486 -6.03 -32.83 -5.20
N ASP A 487 -5.44 -33.96 -4.81
CA ASP A 487 -4.48 -34.73 -5.60
C ASP A 487 -5.03 -36.12 -5.96
N ASN A 488 -4.25 -36.95 -6.66
CA ASN A 488 -4.69 -38.27 -7.10
C ASN A 488 -5.10 -39.23 -5.96
N ASP A 489 -4.50 -39.10 -4.78
CA ASP A 489 -4.73 -39.97 -3.62
C ASP A 489 -5.51 -39.28 -2.48
N LYS A 490 -5.55 -37.94 -2.47
CA LYS A 490 -6.12 -37.11 -1.39
C LYS A 490 -7.04 -36.07 -1.99
N ASP A 491 -8.34 -36.36 -2.01
CA ASP A 491 -9.34 -35.43 -2.52
C ASP A 491 -9.57 -34.27 -1.53
N LEU A 492 -9.98 -33.10 -2.01
CA LEU A 492 -10.34 -31.93 -1.19
C LEU A 492 -11.85 -31.72 -1.20
N VAL A 493 -12.48 -31.92 -0.04
CA VAL A 493 -13.94 -31.88 0.13
C VAL A 493 -14.36 -30.63 0.91
N PHE A 494 -15.16 -29.78 0.28
CA PHE A 494 -15.68 -28.55 0.88
C PHE A 494 -17.20 -28.41 0.68
N ILE A 495 -17.85 -29.55 0.51
CA ILE A 495 -19.30 -29.71 0.56
C ILE A 495 -19.65 -30.79 1.55
N GLU A 496 -20.73 -30.61 2.29
CA GLU A 496 -21.25 -31.66 3.15
C GLU A 496 -21.74 -32.88 2.35
N GLY A 497 -21.86 -34.01 3.06
CA GLY A 497 -22.65 -35.14 2.57
C GLY A 497 -24.15 -34.82 2.59
N ASN A 498 -24.99 -35.84 2.37
CA ASN A 498 -26.45 -35.70 2.49
C ASN A 498 -27.00 -36.79 3.41
N TYR A 499 -26.97 -36.54 4.73
CA TYR A 499 -27.39 -37.54 5.71
C TYR A 499 -28.24 -36.96 6.83
N THR A 500 -29.31 -37.69 7.18
CA THR A 500 -30.13 -37.37 8.36
C THR A 500 -30.48 -38.67 9.09
N GLU A 501 -30.30 -38.69 10.41
CA GLU A 501 -30.67 -39.85 11.23
C GLU A 501 -32.14 -40.24 11.01
N GLY A 502 -32.39 -41.52 10.71
CA GLY A 502 -33.74 -42.06 10.51
C GLY A 502 -34.35 -41.82 9.13
N ARG A 503 -33.64 -41.16 8.21
CA ARG A 503 -33.99 -41.13 6.78
C ARG A 503 -33.56 -42.44 6.11
N ASN A 504 -34.37 -42.98 5.20
CA ASN A 504 -33.92 -44.11 4.36
C ASN A 504 -32.84 -43.60 3.39
N LEU A 505 -31.72 -44.33 3.30
CA LEU A 505 -30.69 -44.09 2.29
C LEU A 505 -31.26 -44.20 0.87
N HIS A 506 -30.70 -43.42 -0.04
CA HIS A 506 -30.99 -43.50 -1.47
C HIS A 506 -30.57 -44.87 -2.01
N THR A 507 -31.39 -45.46 -2.87
CA THR A 507 -31.16 -46.82 -3.39
C THR A 507 -30.96 -46.78 -4.89
N THR A 508 -29.90 -47.41 -5.38
CA THR A 508 -29.67 -47.56 -6.83
C THR A 508 -30.73 -48.48 -7.45
N GLY A 509 -31.85 -47.90 -7.92
CA GLY A 509 -32.97 -48.65 -8.48
C GLY A 509 -34.33 -47.92 -8.51
N SER A 510 -34.49 -46.81 -7.81
CA SER A 510 -35.64 -45.92 -7.93
C SER A 510 -35.43 -44.87 -9.03
N ASN A 511 -35.67 -45.27 -10.28
CA ASN A 511 -35.85 -44.41 -11.47
C ASN A 511 -34.82 -43.25 -11.68
N PRO A 512 -33.69 -43.51 -12.37
CA PRO A 512 -32.76 -42.46 -12.77
C PRO A 512 -33.37 -41.69 -13.94
N VAL A 513 -33.92 -40.49 -13.67
CA VAL A 513 -34.43 -39.60 -14.73
C VAL A 513 -33.84 -38.21 -14.54
N ASN A 514 -32.52 -38.12 -14.62
CA ASN A 514 -31.77 -37.28 -15.54
C ASN A 514 -30.29 -37.40 -15.19
N SER A 515 -29.42 -37.25 -16.17
CA SER A 515 -27.96 -37.26 -16.04
C SER A 515 -27.40 -36.01 -15.33
N ALA A 516 -28.16 -35.44 -14.38
CA ALA A 516 -27.85 -34.23 -13.60
C ALA A 516 -27.94 -34.50 -12.08
N GLU A 517 -27.90 -35.78 -11.66
CA GLU A 517 -28.10 -36.22 -10.28
C GLU A 517 -26.76 -36.50 -9.55
N HIS A 518 -25.80 -35.55 -9.57
CA HIS A 518 -24.68 -35.52 -8.59
C HIS A 518 -25.17 -35.15 -7.16
N ASN A 519 -26.46 -34.81 -7.01
CA ASN A 519 -27.03 -34.14 -5.83
C ASN A 519 -27.30 -35.01 -4.58
N TYR A 520 -26.78 -36.23 -4.47
CA TYR A 520 -27.23 -37.17 -3.43
C TYR A 520 -26.18 -38.14 -2.84
N THR A 521 -24.87 -37.86 -2.90
CA THR A 521 -23.93 -38.72 -2.16
C THR A 521 -24.13 -38.53 -0.65
N GLU A 522 -24.49 -39.60 0.07
CA GLU A 522 -24.73 -39.49 1.52
C GLU A 522 -23.43 -39.34 2.31
N PHE A 523 -22.38 -40.03 1.87
CA PHE A 523 -21.04 -40.00 2.46
C PHE A 523 -20.05 -39.66 1.35
N ASN A 524 -19.21 -38.66 1.58
CA ASN A 524 -18.35 -38.09 0.55
C ASN A 524 -16.91 -37.87 1.00
N VAL A 525 -16.56 -38.16 2.25
CA VAL A 525 -15.18 -38.05 2.76
C VAL A 525 -14.59 -39.44 2.96
N GLY A 526 -13.60 -39.78 2.15
CA GLY A 526 -12.81 -41.00 2.17
C GLY A 526 -11.57 -40.93 3.04
N ILE A 527 -10.90 -42.08 3.21
CA ILE A 527 -9.61 -42.12 3.92
C ILE A 527 -8.55 -41.43 3.05
N LEU A 528 -7.71 -40.61 3.67
CA LEU A 528 -6.72 -39.69 3.11
C LEU A 528 -7.27 -38.38 2.54
N ASP A 529 -8.59 -38.23 2.41
CA ASP A 529 -9.20 -37.01 1.92
C ASP A 529 -9.07 -35.88 2.95
N TYR A 530 -8.84 -34.68 2.44
CA TYR A 530 -8.96 -33.43 3.17
C TYR A 530 -10.40 -32.94 3.14
N PHE A 531 -10.86 -32.35 4.23
CA PHE A 531 -12.14 -31.67 4.28
C PHE A 531 -12.06 -30.37 5.07
N VAL A 532 -12.94 -29.44 4.72
CA VAL A 532 -13.05 -28.12 5.36
C VAL A 532 -14.09 -28.17 6.47
N LEU A 533 -13.75 -27.62 7.64
CA LEU A 533 -14.70 -27.33 8.70
C LEU A 533 -14.71 -25.84 8.96
N SER A 534 -15.88 -25.24 9.17
CA SER A 534 -16.05 -23.81 9.44
C SER A 534 -17.13 -23.62 10.50
N ASP A 535 -17.06 -22.61 11.36
CA ASP A 535 -18.14 -22.33 12.32
C ASP A 535 -19.02 -21.14 11.90
N THR A 536 -19.03 -20.86 10.59
CA THR A 536 -19.76 -19.80 9.92
C THR A 536 -21.09 -19.53 10.62
N ASN A 537 -21.30 -18.29 11.03
CA ASN A 537 -22.38 -17.90 11.93
C ASN A 537 -23.73 -18.48 11.44
N LYS A 538 -24.25 -19.39 12.24
CA LYS A 538 -25.36 -20.34 12.00
C LYS A 538 -26.73 -19.70 11.75
N ASN A 539 -26.79 -18.40 11.43
CA ASN A 539 -28.00 -17.59 11.45
C ASN A 539 -28.16 -16.68 10.23
N LEU A 540 -28.13 -17.24 9.02
CA LEU A 540 -28.77 -16.59 7.86
C LEU A 540 -29.69 -17.58 7.12
N ARG A 541 -30.72 -18.09 7.80
CA ARG A 541 -32.02 -18.19 7.11
C ARG A 541 -32.43 -16.76 6.78
N ALA A 542 -32.06 -16.27 5.60
CA ALA A 542 -32.37 -14.94 5.09
C ALA A 542 -33.81 -14.56 5.46
N THR A 543 -33.96 -13.73 6.50
CA THR A 543 -35.26 -13.24 6.96
C THR A 543 -35.38 -11.73 6.84
N THR A 544 -34.37 -11.04 6.31
CA THR A 544 -34.41 -9.62 6.04
C THR A 544 -33.66 -9.27 4.76
N GLY A 545 -34.40 -9.24 3.65
CA GLY A 545 -34.43 -8.05 2.80
C GLY A 545 -33.24 -7.71 1.89
N ASP A 546 -32.09 -8.36 2.00
CA ASP A 546 -31.05 -8.28 0.96
C ASP A 546 -30.99 -9.60 0.20
N ALA A 547 -31.46 -9.55 -1.04
CA ALA A 547 -31.82 -10.69 -1.83
C ALA A 547 -30.74 -11.00 -2.86
N ILE A 548 -29.94 -12.02 -2.58
CA ILE A 548 -29.72 -13.08 -3.57
C ILE A 548 -30.51 -14.31 -3.09
N ALA A 549 -31.85 -14.24 -3.11
CA ALA A 549 -32.71 -15.42 -3.25
C ALA A 549 -34.20 -15.11 -3.49
N SER A 550 -34.67 -15.71 -4.60
CA SER A 550 -35.99 -16.33 -4.84
C SER A 550 -37.20 -15.44 -5.17
N PRO A 551 -38.19 -15.88 -6.01
CA PRO A 551 -38.71 -17.26 -6.06
C PRO A 551 -39.13 -17.82 -7.44
N ARG A 552 -38.84 -19.10 -7.73
CA ARG A 552 -39.74 -19.90 -8.59
C ARG A 552 -39.98 -21.30 -8.06
N GLN A 553 -41.26 -21.64 -8.07
CA GLN A 553 -41.84 -22.84 -7.50
C GLN A 553 -41.33 -24.13 -8.15
N GLY A 554 -40.82 -25.04 -7.32
CA GLY A 554 -40.77 -26.47 -7.58
C GLY A 554 -39.47 -26.95 -8.23
N GLY A 555 -38.48 -27.23 -7.40
CA GLY A 555 -37.20 -27.85 -7.76
C GLY A 555 -36.26 -27.70 -6.57
N PHE A 556 -35.54 -28.76 -6.20
CA PHE A 556 -34.70 -28.83 -5.02
C PHE A 556 -33.32 -28.19 -5.28
N GLU A 557 -33.28 -26.89 -5.59
CA GLU A 557 -32.03 -26.15 -5.90
C GLU A 557 -31.78 -24.94 -4.97
N ASP A 558 -32.58 -24.77 -3.90
CA ASP A 558 -32.65 -23.51 -3.12
C ASP A 558 -31.81 -23.51 -1.81
N GLN A 559 -30.78 -24.37 -1.66
CA GLN A 559 -30.00 -24.48 -0.40
C GLN A 559 -28.52 -24.90 -0.57
N ILE A 560 -27.80 -24.42 -1.59
CA ILE A 560 -26.34 -24.65 -1.74
C ILE A 560 -25.61 -23.31 -1.61
N PHE A 561 -25.78 -22.61 -0.48
CA PHE A 561 -25.03 -21.38 -0.24
C PHE A 561 -24.48 -21.41 1.17
N GLY A 562 -23.16 -21.54 1.29
CA GLY A 562 -22.45 -21.26 2.54
C GLY A 562 -22.61 -19.78 2.91
N GLY A 563 -22.73 -19.49 4.20
CA GLY A 563 -22.73 -18.12 4.70
C GLY A 563 -21.39 -17.41 4.46
N LEU A 564 -21.42 -16.07 4.37
CA LEU A 564 -20.23 -15.24 4.43
C LEU A 564 -20.04 -14.79 5.88
N ASP A 565 -18.88 -15.08 6.47
CA ASP A 565 -18.51 -14.72 7.84
C ASP A 565 -16.99 -14.50 7.93
N ASP A 566 -16.60 -13.24 8.07
CA ASP A 566 -15.23 -12.75 8.22
C ASP A 566 -14.61 -13.14 9.59
N THR A 567 -15.43 -13.61 10.53
CA THR A 567 -14.99 -14.01 11.87
C THR A 567 -14.92 -15.52 12.08
N SER A 568 -15.31 -16.30 11.06
CA SER A 568 -15.35 -17.77 11.15
C SER A 568 -13.98 -18.39 11.41
N LYS A 569 -13.99 -19.49 12.15
CA LYS A 569 -12.84 -20.36 12.40
C LYS A 569 -12.88 -21.54 11.45
N THR A 570 -12.03 -21.47 10.43
CA THR A 570 -11.86 -22.57 9.48
C THR A 570 -10.75 -23.52 9.93
N HIS A 571 -10.98 -24.82 9.76
CA HIS A 571 -10.01 -25.89 9.94
C HIS A 571 -9.94 -26.77 8.68
N ILE A 572 -8.74 -27.14 8.25
CA ILE A 572 -8.55 -28.17 7.23
C ILE A 572 -8.06 -29.45 7.90
N VAL A 573 -8.80 -30.54 7.67
CA VAL A 573 -8.61 -31.80 8.39
C VAL A 573 -8.51 -32.94 7.40
N ARG A 574 -7.55 -33.85 7.59
CA ARG A 574 -7.41 -35.08 6.82
C ARG A 574 -7.94 -36.27 7.61
N TYR A 575 -8.76 -37.11 6.98
CA TYR A 575 -9.20 -38.37 7.59
C TYR A 575 -8.15 -39.47 7.42
N ASN A 576 -7.43 -39.83 8.48
CA ASN A 576 -6.30 -40.75 8.37
C ASN A 576 -6.69 -42.23 8.38
N SER A 577 -7.54 -42.63 9.34
CA SER A 577 -7.87 -44.04 9.54
C SER A 577 -9.02 -44.24 10.53
N ILE A 578 -9.55 -45.47 10.53
CA ILE A 578 -10.55 -45.95 11.47
C ILE A 578 -10.13 -47.30 12.07
N ASP A 579 -10.30 -47.46 13.38
CA ASP A 579 -10.30 -48.76 14.05
C ASP A 579 -11.73 -49.11 14.47
N THR A 580 -12.35 -50.04 13.75
CA THR A 580 -13.71 -50.49 14.02
C THR A 580 -13.82 -51.41 15.25
N SER A 581 -12.70 -51.92 15.77
CA SER A 581 -12.67 -52.73 16.99
C SER A 581 -12.76 -51.86 18.24
N ASP A 582 -12.03 -50.75 18.23
CA ASP A 582 -11.98 -49.79 19.35
C ASP A 582 -12.94 -48.60 19.16
N SER A 583 -13.65 -48.56 18.03
CA SER A 583 -14.58 -47.49 17.64
C SER A 583 -13.90 -46.11 17.59
N THR A 584 -12.68 -46.05 17.07
CA THR A 584 -11.87 -44.82 17.02
C THR A 584 -11.62 -44.38 15.59
N LEU A 585 -11.71 -43.07 15.36
CA LEU A 585 -11.34 -42.36 14.14
C LEU A 585 -10.08 -41.53 14.42
N SER A 586 -9.17 -41.49 13.46
CA SER A 586 -7.94 -40.69 13.52
C SER A 586 -7.95 -39.65 12.40
N PHE A 587 -7.59 -38.42 12.75
CA PHE A 587 -7.51 -37.28 11.83
C PHE A 587 -6.21 -36.53 12.03
N ASP A 588 -5.66 -35.95 10.95
CA ASP A 588 -4.59 -34.96 11.05
C ASP A 588 -5.17 -33.58 10.75
N GLU A 589 -4.94 -32.62 11.63
CA GLU A 589 -5.13 -31.21 11.31
C GLU A 589 -3.77 -30.62 10.95
N GLU A 590 -3.67 -30.07 9.75
CA GLU A 590 -2.45 -29.39 9.30
C GLU A 590 -2.14 -28.27 10.31
N GLY A 591 -0.92 -28.24 10.83
CA GLY A 591 -0.49 -27.28 11.85
C GLY A 591 -0.76 -27.63 13.32
N SER A 592 -1.70 -28.54 13.64
CA SER A 592 -2.02 -28.92 15.05
C SER A 592 -1.75 -30.40 15.38
N GLY A 593 -1.56 -31.24 14.36
CA GLY A 593 -1.16 -32.65 14.48
C GLY A 593 -2.35 -33.61 14.58
N THR A 594 -2.05 -34.86 14.95
CA THR A 594 -3.04 -35.95 14.96
C THR A 594 -4.00 -35.87 16.14
N LYS A 595 -5.29 -36.05 15.87
CA LYS A 595 -6.39 -36.14 16.86
C LYS A 595 -7.16 -37.44 16.68
N GLU A 596 -7.59 -38.03 17.79
CA GLU A 596 -8.40 -39.24 17.81
C GLU A 596 -9.76 -38.98 18.46
N PHE A 597 -10.81 -39.52 17.86
CA PHE A 597 -12.18 -39.42 18.37
C PHE A 597 -12.84 -40.79 18.43
N THR A 598 -13.62 -41.05 19.47
CA THR A 598 -14.43 -42.26 19.56
C THR A 598 -15.80 -42.01 18.94
N TYR A 599 -16.28 -42.96 18.13
CA TYR A 599 -17.66 -42.95 17.63
C TYR A 599 -18.55 -43.90 18.46
N GLU A 600 -19.81 -43.52 18.62
CA GLU A 600 -20.83 -44.33 19.27
C GLU A 600 -21.59 -45.13 18.22
N THR A 601 -21.82 -46.43 18.47
CA THR A 601 -22.63 -47.24 17.57
C THR A 601 -24.08 -46.75 17.56
N ILE A 602 -24.60 -46.45 16.37
CA ILE A 602 -26.01 -46.12 16.18
C ILE A 602 -26.73 -47.26 15.46
N HIS A 603 -28.02 -47.42 15.75
CA HIS A 603 -28.88 -48.40 15.09
C HIS A 603 -29.92 -47.65 14.28
N ASP A 604 -29.57 -47.36 13.03
CA ASP A 604 -30.51 -46.76 12.08
C ASP A 604 -31.55 -47.79 11.61
N ALA A 605 -32.74 -47.33 11.23
CA ALA A 605 -33.81 -48.15 10.66
C ALA A 605 -33.37 -48.84 9.35
N THR A 606 -32.31 -48.32 8.71
CA THR A 606 -31.76 -48.76 7.43
C THR A 606 -30.64 -49.81 7.61
N SER A 607 -31.04 -51.09 7.79
CA SER A 607 -30.25 -52.32 7.52
C SER A 607 -28.73 -52.31 7.80
N GLY A 608 -28.25 -51.75 8.91
CA GLY A 608 -26.84 -51.83 9.31
C GLY A 608 -25.85 -51.13 8.37
N ALA A 609 -26.31 -50.13 7.60
CA ALA A 609 -25.49 -49.39 6.63
C ALA A 609 -24.56 -48.33 7.27
N ILE A 610 -24.66 -48.12 8.59
CA ILE A 610 -23.95 -47.09 9.34
C ILE A 610 -23.34 -47.75 10.58
N LEU A 611 -22.06 -47.47 10.84
CA LEU A 611 -21.32 -47.99 12.00
C LEU A 611 -21.57 -47.16 13.25
N GLY A 612 -21.62 -45.84 13.12
CA GLY A 612 -21.74 -44.96 14.27
C GLY A 612 -21.69 -43.48 13.97
N LYS A 613 -21.67 -42.70 15.06
CA LYS A 613 -21.63 -41.24 15.08
C LYS A 613 -20.52 -40.76 16.01
N ALA A 614 -19.68 -39.84 15.54
CA ALA A 614 -18.64 -39.18 16.33
C ALA A 614 -18.97 -37.69 16.51
N ARG A 615 -18.44 -37.11 17.60
CA ARG A 615 -18.41 -35.66 17.83
C ARG A 615 -16.97 -35.21 17.67
N LEU A 616 -16.68 -34.54 16.56
CA LEU A 616 -15.35 -34.00 16.28
C LEU A 616 -15.26 -32.62 16.93
N ILE A 617 -14.16 -32.35 17.65
CA ILE A 617 -13.96 -31.06 18.33
C ILE A 617 -12.70 -30.39 17.79
N PHE A 618 -12.90 -29.32 17.05
CA PHE A 618 -11.85 -28.47 16.46
C PHE A 618 -12.10 -27.02 16.84
N GLY A 619 -11.06 -26.29 17.27
CA GLY A 619 -11.20 -24.88 17.67
C GLY A 619 -12.16 -24.58 18.84
N GLY A 620 -12.69 -25.60 19.52
CA GLY A 620 -13.76 -25.49 20.51
C GLY A 620 -15.18 -25.71 19.93
N ASN A 621 -15.31 -25.78 18.62
CA ASN A 621 -16.53 -26.09 17.89
C ASN A 621 -16.75 -27.60 17.78
N THR A 622 -18.00 -28.02 17.67
CA THR A 622 -18.38 -29.43 17.56
C THR A 622 -19.02 -29.69 16.21
N TYR A 623 -18.46 -30.65 15.49
CA TYR A 623 -18.90 -31.11 14.18
C TYR A 623 -19.34 -32.57 14.29
N ILE A 624 -20.47 -32.92 13.68
CA ILE A 624 -20.98 -34.28 13.74
C ILE A 624 -20.51 -35.08 12.53
N ALA A 625 -19.86 -36.22 12.78
CA ALA A 625 -19.47 -37.15 11.72
C ALA A 625 -20.24 -38.47 11.84
N TYR A 626 -20.80 -38.94 10.74
CA TYR A 626 -21.43 -40.26 10.62
C TYR A 626 -20.52 -41.19 9.84
N VAL A 627 -20.38 -42.43 10.33
CA VAL A 627 -19.47 -43.43 9.76
C VAL A 627 -20.25 -44.47 8.97
N ALA A 628 -20.04 -44.55 7.67
CA ALA A 628 -20.69 -45.57 6.85
C ALA A 628 -20.16 -46.97 7.18
N ASN A 629 -21.01 -47.99 7.07
CA ASN A 629 -20.63 -49.39 7.16
C ASN A 629 -20.48 -50.00 5.77
N VAL A 630 -19.28 -49.97 5.21
CA VAL A 630 -18.97 -50.58 3.92
C VAL A 630 -18.68 -52.06 4.11
N THR A 631 -19.48 -52.92 3.47
CA THR A 631 -19.41 -54.38 3.67
C THR A 631 -18.89 -55.14 2.45
N ALA A 632 -18.66 -54.47 1.31
CA ALA A 632 -18.14 -55.07 0.09
C ALA A 632 -17.32 -54.07 -0.74
N ALA A 633 -16.10 -54.48 -1.14
CA ALA A 633 -15.11 -53.70 -1.91
C ALA A 633 -14.71 -52.36 -1.24
N GLY A 634 -13.43 -51.98 -1.37
CA GLY A 634 -12.90 -50.76 -0.74
C GLY A 634 -12.54 -50.93 0.75
N ASN A 635 -13.41 -51.51 1.59
CA ASN A 635 -13.21 -51.65 3.06
C ASN A 635 -12.95 -50.35 3.83
N ASP A 636 -12.92 -49.20 3.18
CA ASP A 636 -12.81 -47.90 3.82
C ASP A 636 -14.21 -47.48 4.29
N ASN A 637 -14.31 -46.99 5.52
CA ASN A 637 -15.56 -46.49 6.09
C ASN A 637 -15.60 -44.97 5.89
N PRO A 638 -16.23 -44.46 4.81
CA PRO A 638 -16.30 -43.03 4.54
C PRO A 638 -17.18 -42.31 5.55
N LEU A 639 -17.03 -40.99 5.59
CA LEU A 639 -17.70 -40.10 6.52
C LEU A 639 -18.68 -39.18 5.79
N ALA A 640 -19.75 -38.84 6.51
CA ALA A 640 -20.62 -37.72 6.21
C ALA A 640 -20.50 -36.77 7.39
N ILE A 641 -20.11 -35.53 7.13
CA ILE A 641 -19.72 -34.57 8.18
C ILE A 641 -20.61 -33.34 8.06
N ASP A 642 -21.15 -32.91 9.20
CA ASP A 642 -21.74 -31.59 9.45
C ASP A 642 -20.55 -30.62 9.54
N MET A 643 -20.22 -30.00 8.41
CA MET A 643 -18.96 -29.28 8.20
C MET A 643 -19.07 -27.81 8.63
N ASP A 644 -20.27 -27.22 8.64
CA ASP A 644 -20.52 -25.88 9.20
C ASP A 644 -20.91 -25.91 10.69
N GLY A 645 -21.18 -27.10 11.23
CA GLY A 645 -21.53 -27.32 12.62
C GLY A 645 -22.96 -26.90 12.98
N ASP A 646 -23.84 -26.65 12.01
CA ASP A 646 -25.22 -26.25 12.23
C ASP A 646 -26.10 -27.40 12.77
N GLY A 647 -25.61 -28.64 12.62
CA GLY A 647 -26.21 -29.86 13.12
C GLY A 647 -26.97 -30.67 12.07
N ASP A 648 -27.14 -30.14 10.87
CA ASP A 648 -27.63 -30.83 9.68
C ASP A 648 -26.44 -31.29 8.81
N VAL A 649 -26.68 -32.20 7.86
CA VAL A 649 -25.68 -32.67 6.89
C VAL A 649 -26.39 -32.71 5.55
N ASP A 650 -26.37 -31.62 4.82
CA ASP A 650 -27.37 -31.34 3.79
C ASP A 650 -26.81 -30.74 2.49
N ARG A 651 -25.55 -31.04 2.17
CA ARG A 651 -24.80 -30.54 0.99
C ARG A 651 -24.44 -29.06 1.07
N THR A 652 -24.39 -28.48 2.27
CA THR A 652 -23.96 -27.10 2.43
C THR A 652 -22.50 -26.92 1.98
N GLU A 653 -22.25 -25.87 1.21
CA GLU A 653 -20.91 -25.44 0.79
C GLU A 653 -20.17 -24.80 1.95
N ILE A 654 -18.88 -25.10 2.06
CA ILE A 654 -18.01 -24.60 3.12
C ILE A 654 -16.93 -23.70 2.52
N ARG A 655 -16.90 -22.46 2.99
CA ARG A 655 -15.88 -21.47 2.63
C ARG A 655 -14.81 -21.34 3.71
N VAL A 656 -13.66 -20.82 3.30
CA VAL A 656 -12.50 -20.61 4.17
C VAL A 656 -12.41 -19.14 4.57
N THR A 657 -12.29 -18.85 5.85
CA THR A 657 -12.01 -17.49 6.34
C THR A 657 -10.54 -17.38 6.73
N VAL A 658 -9.82 -16.51 6.04
CA VAL A 658 -8.38 -16.28 6.27
C VAL A 658 -8.16 -15.26 7.39
N ASN A 659 -6.95 -15.23 7.94
CA ASN A 659 -6.57 -14.17 8.88
C ASN A 659 -6.77 -12.80 8.21
N GLY A 660 -7.31 -11.83 8.94
CA GLY A 660 -7.76 -10.54 8.38
C GLY A 660 -9.22 -10.51 7.90
N GLY A 661 -9.90 -11.66 7.77
CA GLY A 661 -11.35 -11.71 7.51
C GLY A 661 -11.76 -12.00 6.06
N GLY A 662 -10.81 -12.14 5.14
CA GLY A 662 -11.10 -12.51 3.76
C GLY A 662 -11.75 -13.89 3.64
N ILE A 663 -12.82 -13.99 2.84
CA ILE A 663 -13.59 -15.22 2.68
C ILE A 663 -13.29 -15.82 1.32
N VAL A 664 -12.68 -17.00 1.29
CA VAL A 664 -12.29 -17.73 0.09
C VAL A 664 -13.32 -18.79 -0.25
N ASP A 665 -13.85 -18.68 -1.47
CA ASP A 665 -14.59 -19.70 -2.18
C ASP A 665 -13.62 -20.54 -3.02
N LEU A 666 -13.65 -21.86 -2.80
CA LEU A 666 -12.71 -22.82 -3.39
C LEU A 666 -13.17 -23.34 -4.76
N GLY A 667 -14.30 -22.86 -5.29
CA GLY A 667 -14.83 -23.25 -6.59
C GLY A 667 -16.14 -24.02 -6.47
N GLU A 668 -16.48 -24.81 -7.50
CA GLU A 668 -17.77 -25.51 -7.54
C GLU A 668 -17.86 -26.64 -6.50
N ALA A 669 -18.42 -26.34 -5.33
CA ALA A 669 -18.49 -27.26 -4.21
C ALA A 669 -19.21 -28.57 -4.53
N THR A 670 -20.19 -28.56 -5.46
CA THR A 670 -20.90 -29.76 -5.87
C THR A 670 -20.02 -30.80 -6.58
N GLN A 671 -18.81 -30.40 -7.01
CA GLN A 671 -17.81 -31.25 -7.65
C GLN A 671 -16.63 -31.58 -6.71
N SER A 672 -16.75 -31.28 -5.41
CA SER A 672 -15.71 -31.52 -4.40
C SER A 672 -15.87 -32.84 -3.64
N ASP A 673 -16.80 -33.71 -4.02
CA ASP A 673 -16.98 -35.01 -3.36
C ASP A 673 -15.71 -35.87 -3.50
N GLY A 674 -15.16 -36.40 -2.40
CA GLY A 674 -13.97 -37.26 -2.38
C GLY A 674 -14.23 -38.72 -2.77
N GLY A 675 -15.49 -39.04 -3.05
CA GLY A 675 -15.86 -40.34 -3.56
C GLY A 675 -17.35 -40.63 -3.54
N HIS A 676 -17.67 -41.87 -3.90
CA HIS A 676 -19.06 -42.29 -4.07
C HIS A 676 -19.41 -43.47 -3.19
N TYR A 677 -20.32 -43.22 -2.25
CA TYR A 677 -21.00 -44.25 -1.49
C TYR A 677 -22.21 -44.77 -2.28
N THR A 678 -22.40 -46.10 -2.33
CA THR A 678 -23.62 -46.68 -2.90
C THR A 678 -24.29 -47.68 -1.98
N PHE A 679 -25.62 -47.56 -1.88
CA PHE A 679 -26.47 -48.50 -1.17
C PHE A 679 -27.43 -49.21 -2.15
N THR A 680 -27.34 -50.54 -2.20
CA THR A 680 -28.23 -51.36 -3.04
C THR A 680 -29.33 -52.01 -2.20
N ALA A 681 -30.57 -51.52 -2.33
CA ALA A 681 -31.71 -52.12 -1.65
C ALA A 681 -31.98 -53.55 -2.13
N GLY A 682 -32.18 -54.46 -1.17
CA GLY A 682 -32.51 -55.86 -1.41
C GLY A 682 -31.32 -56.83 -1.39
N SER A 683 -30.10 -56.37 -1.70
CA SER A 683 -28.86 -57.12 -1.43
C SER A 683 -28.23 -56.74 -0.09
N GLY A 684 -28.49 -55.51 0.40
CA GLY A 684 -27.86 -54.97 1.59
C GLY A 684 -26.36 -54.73 1.42
N ALA A 685 -25.87 -54.64 0.18
CA ALA A 685 -24.48 -54.34 -0.13
C ALA A 685 -24.24 -52.84 -0.08
N GLN A 686 -23.23 -52.45 0.70
CA GLN A 686 -22.69 -51.09 0.80
C GLN A 686 -21.30 -51.09 0.17
N THR A 687 -21.05 -50.21 -0.80
CA THR A 687 -19.73 -50.07 -1.46
C THR A 687 -19.25 -48.63 -1.38
N TRP A 688 -17.93 -48.46 -1.39
CA TRP A 688 -17.26 -47.16 -1.49
C TRP A 688 -16.28 -47.17 -2.67
N SER A 689 -16.21 -46.05 -3.38
CA SER A 689 -15.16 -45.73 -4.34
C SER A 689 -14.44 -44.47 -3.87
N ASN A 690 -13.16 -44.59 -3.52
CA ASN A 690 -12.29 -43.47 -3.14
C ASN A 690 -11.75 -42.80 -4.41
N THR A 691 -12.63 -42.16 -5.15
CA THR A 691 -12.27 -41.46 -6.38
C THR A 691 -13.15 -40.23 -6.43
N GLY A 692 -12.55 -39.08 -6.14
CA GLY A 692 -13.26 -37.82 -6.17
C GLY A 692 -13.88 -37.46 -7.52
N ASP A 693 -14.81 -36.51 -7.46
CA ASP A 693 -15.54 -36.02 -8.61
C ASP A 693 -14.63 -35.27 -9.59
N LEU A 694 -14.92 -35.45 -10.89
CA LEU A 694 -14.25 -34.67 -11.93
C LEU A 694 -14.90 -33.29 -12.04
N ILE A 695 -14.06 -32.27 -12.19
CA ILE A 695 -14.52 -30.91 -12.49
C ILE A 695 -15.00 -30.88 -13.94
N ASN A 696 -16.32 -30.77 -14.13
CA ASN A 696 -16.95 -30.82 -15.44
C ASN A 696 -17.29 -29.41 -15.95
N ASN A 697 -16.49 -28.90 -16.90
CA ASN A 697 -16.59 -27.57 -17.51
C ASN A 697 -17.84 -27.33 -18.41
N THR A 698 -18.89 -28.13 -18.29
CA THR A 698 -20.06 -28.11 -19.19
C THR A 698 -21.36 -27.58 -18.56
N ASP A 699 -21.40 -27.31 -17.26
CA ASP A 699 -22.67 -27.05 -16.54
C ASP A 699 -22.76 -25.70 -15.80
N SER A 700 -21.88 -24.73 -16.09
CA SER A 700 -22.04 -23.38 -15.55
C SER A 700 -23.20 -22.65 -16.24
N GLU A 701 -24.38 -22.64 -15.61
CA GLU A 701 -25.49 -21.76 -15.97
C GLU A 701 -25.17 -20.27 -15.71
N LEU A 702 -24.04 -19.94 -15.06
CA LEU A 702 -23.70 -18.57 -14.67
C LEU A 702 -22.81 -17.80 -15.65
N THR A 703 -22.10 -18.42 -16.60
CA THR A 703 -21.68 -17.76 -17.85
C THR A 703 -21.28 -18.81 -18.89
N PRO A 704 -21.69 -18.68 -20.16
CA PRO A 704 -21.19 -19.56 -21.19
C PRO A 704 -19.72 -19.24 -21.48
N SER A 705 -18.85 -20.26 -21.49
CA SER A 705 -17.55 -20.34 -22.19
C SER A 705 -16.20 -20.07 -21.49
N ILE A 706 -16.10 -20.10 -20.16
CA ILE A 706 -14.79 -20.15 -19.47
C ILE A 706 -14.64 -21.51 -18.77
N GLY A 707 -13.86 -22.42 -19.34
CA GLY A 707 -13.64 -23.75 -18.77
C GLY A 707 -12.51 -23.72 -17.74
N GLY A 708 -12.83 -23.84 -16.45
CA GLY A 708 -11.85 -23.82 -15.37
C GLY A 708 -12.48 -23.72 -13.97
N VAL A 709 -11.65 -23.70 -12.93
CA VAL A 709 -12.04 -23.48 -11.52
C VAL A 709 -12.03 -21.98 -11.25
N ILE A 710 -13.14 -21.43 -10.75
CA ILE A 710 -13.19 -20.03 -10.29
C ILE A 710 -12.71 -20.01 -8.84
N PHE A 711 -11.67 -19.23 -8.57
CA PHE A 711 -11.28 -18.87 -7.21
C PHE A 711 -11.87 -17.48 -6.94
N ASN A 712 -12.61 -17.33 -5.84
CA ASN A 712 -13.19 -16.04 -5.45
C ASN A 712 -12.82 -15.74 -3.99
N MET A 713 -12.39 -14.52 -3.75
CA MET A 713 -12.12 -13.98 -2.43
C MET A 713 -13.01 -12.77 -2.20
N THR A 714 -13.79 -12.80 -1.12
CA THR A 714 -14.72 -11.74 -0.76
C THR A 714 -14.22 -11.01 0.49
N THR A 715 -14.19 -9.68 0.41
CA THR A 715 -14.11 -8.78 1.57
C THR A 715 -15.50 -8.21 1.80
N LEU A 716 -16.00 -8.34 3.03
CA LEU A 716 -17.32 -7.82 3.37
C LEU A 716 -17.35 -6.29 3.31
N SER A 717 -18.47 -5.75 2.86
CA SER A 717 -18.68 -4.30 2.82
C SER A 717 -18.45 -3.65 4.18
N GLU A 718 -18.87 -4.29 5.28
CA GLU A 718 -18.74 -3.75 6.64
C GLU A 718 -17.29 -3.63 7.13
N GLU A 719 -16.32 -4.21 6.41
CA GLU A 719 -14.89 -4.03 6.68
C GLU A 719 -14.35 -2.72 6.09
N PHE A 720 -15.08 -2.09 5.16
CA PHE A 720 -14.83 -0.73 4.69
C PHE A 720 -15.50 0.26 5.63
N ASP A 721 -14.84 1.37 5.94
CA ASP A 721 -15.42 2.48 6.68
C ASP A 721 -16.62 3.13 5.96
N GLU A 722 -16.59 3.21 4.63
CA GLU A 722 -17.72 3.65 3.81
C GLU A 722 -18.81 2.58 3.57
N ASN A 723 -18.59 1.36 4.07
CA ASN A 723 -19.40 0.17 3.77
C ASN A 723 -19.45 -0.23 2.29
N ALA A 724 -18.57 0.26 1.42
CA ALA A 724 -18.46 -0.17 0.02
C ALA A 724 -17.09 0.17 -0.54
N ALA A 725 -16.63 -0.58 -1.53
CA ALA A 725 -15.42 -0.23 -2.27
C ALA A 725 -15.64 1.03 -3.15
N PRO A 726 -14.73 2.03 -3.13
CA PRO A 726 -14.85 3.27 -3.92
C PRO A 726 -15.12 3.03 -5.41
N SER A 727 -14.44 2.05 -6.02
CA SER A 727 -14.58 1.76 -7.45
C SER A 727 -15.96 1.18 -7.83
N SER A 728 -16.77 0.75 -6.86
CA SER A 728 -18.11 0.22 -7.11
C SER A 728 -19.09 1.30 -7.57
N GLY A 729 -18.86 2.56 -7.20
CA GLY A 729 -19.82 3.67 -7.34
C GLY A 729 -21.17 3.39 -6.67
N ALA A 730 -21.22 2.41 -5.76
CA ALA A 730 -22.44 2.00 -5.09
C ALA A 730 -22.84 3.04 -4.04
N THR A 731 -24.14 3.26 -3.91
CA THR A 731 -24.70 4.12 -2.84
C THR A 731 -25.25 3.28 -1.67
N SER A 732 -24.91 1.99 -1.67
CA SER A 732 -25.38 0.96 -0.74
C SER A 732 -24.26 -0.05 -0.50
N SER A 733 -24.32 -0.74 0.64
CA SER A 733 -23.32 -1.70 1.05
C SER A 733 -23.06 -2.77 -0.01
N THR A 734 -21.83 -2.83 -0.50
CA THR A 734 -21.42 -3.76 -1.57
C THR A 734 -20.07 -4.36 -1.21
N ASN A 735 -20.02 -5.70 -1.16
CA ASN A 735 -18.77 -6.42 -0.89
C ASN A 735 -17.77 -6.21 -2.02
N ASP A 736 -16.48 -6.21 -1.69
CA ASP A 736 -15.41 -6.27 -2.70
C ASP A 736 -15.10 -7.74 -3.00
N GLU A 737 -15.01 -8.06 -4.28
CA GLU A 737 -14.71 -9.42 -4.76
C GLU A 737 -13.42 -9.38 -5.58
N LEU A 738 -12.56 -10.36 -5.35
CA LEU A 738 -11.41 -10.67 -6.18
C LEU A 738 -11.60 -12.08 -6.73
N PHE A 739 -11.80 -12.21 -8.03
CA PHE A 739 -11.92 -13.51 -8.67
C PHE A 739 -11.05 -13.66 -9.91
N PHE A 740 -10.62 -14.89 -10.16
CA PHE A 740 -9.91 -15.33 -11.35
C PHE A 740 -10.20 -16.80 -11.63
N THR A 741 -9.78 -17.30 -12.79
CA THR A 741 -9.99 -18.69 -13.20
C THR A 741 -8.69 -19.46 -13.34
N LEU A 742 -8.63 -20.68 -12.80
CA LEU A 742 -7.61 -21.69 -13.11
C LEU A 742 -8.12 -22.57 -14.25
N ASN A 743 -7.37 -22.63 -15.35
CA ASN A 743 -7.75 -23.38 -16.54
C ASN A 743 -6.87 -24.62 -16.75
N THR A 744 -7.46 -25.67 -17.35
CA THR A 744 -6.68 -26.71 -18.01
C THR A 744 -6.14 -26.21 -19.35
N ARG A 745 -4.88 -26.51 -19.63
CA ARG A 745 -4.14 -26.17 -20.86
C ARG A 745 -3.89 -27.45 -21.67
N THR A 746 -3.08 -27.35 -22.72
CA THR A 746 -2.67 -28.53 -23.51
C THR A 746 -1.82 -29.48 -22.68
N ASP A 747 -1.80 -30.76 -23.05
CA ASP A 747 -0.97 -31.78 -22.39
C ASP A 747 -1.25 -31.98 -20.88
N ASN A 748 -2.47 -31.65 -20.47
CA ASN A 748 -2.97 -31.72 -19.09
C ASN A 748 -2.36 -30.70 -18.12
N SER A 749 -1.60 -29.70 -18.59
CA SER A 749 -1.12 -28.67 -17.68
C SER A 749 -2.25 -27.78 -17.15
N LEU A 750 -1.99 -27.10 -16.05
CA LEU A 750 -2.85 -26.12 -15.40
C LEU A 750 -2.22 -24.73 -15.51
N GLY A 751 -3.03 -23.70 -15.34
CA GLY A 751 -2.51 -22.41 -14.94
C GLY A 751 -3.55 -21.32 -14.78
N ILE A 752 -3.09 -20.21 -14.25
CA ILE A 752 -3.90 -19.07 -13.88
C ILE A 752 -4.19 -18.25 -15.13
N ASN A 753 -5.46 -17.90 -15.34
CA ASN A 753 -5.85 -17.03 -16.44
C ASN A 753 -5.83 -15.57 -15.99
N THR A 754 -4.69 -14.90 -16.20
CA THR A 754 -4.47 -13.48 -15.84
C THR A 754 -5.52 -12.55 -16.44
N THR A 755 -6.10 -12.89 -17.60
CA THR A 755 -7.15 -12.08 -18.25
C THR A 755 -8.53 -12.15 -17.60
N THR A 756 -8.73 -13.10 -16.66
CA THR A 756 -10.01 -13.27 -15.95
C THR A 756 -10.06 -12.55 -14.61
N PHE A 757 -8.95 -11.95 -14.19
CA PHE A 757 -8.94 -11.12 -12.99
C PHE A 757 -9.91 -9.94 -13.19
N ASN A 758 -10.87 -9.81 -12.28
CA ASN A 758 -11.78 -8.68 -12.27
C ASN A 758 -11.12 -7.39 -11.76
N LYS A 759 -9.99 -7.53 -11.07
CA LYS A 759 -9.11 -6.43 -10.63
C LYS A 759 -7.82 -6.54 -11.45
N GLY A 760 -7.54 -5.53 -12.26
CA GLY A 760 -6.45 -5.59 -13.25
C GLY A 760 -5.11 -5.98 -12.62
N VAL A 761 -4.36 -6.86 -13.31
CA VAL A 761 -2.96 -7.18 -13.00
C VAL A 761 -2.10 -6.65 -14.15
N ASN A 762 -1.00 -5.99 -13.80
CA ASN A 762 -0.14 -5.29 -14.75
C ASN A 762 1.30 -5.80 -14.66
N GLU A 763 1.97 -5.87 -15.80
CA GLU A 763 3.36 -6.30 -15.97
C GLU A 763 4.25 -5.05 -16.09
N PRO A 764 5.33 -4.90 -15.30
CA PRO A 764 6.32 -3.83 -15.47
C PRO A 764 7.24 -4.11 -16.66
N ASP A 765 7.72 -3.06 -17.33
CA ASP A 765 8.57 -3.18 -18.53
C ASP A 765 9.94 -3.83 -18.25
N ASP A 766 10.45 -3.71 -17.03
CA ASP A 766 11.77 -4.19 -16.65
C ASP A 766 11.77 -5.59 -16.01
N ASP A 767 10.59 -6.19 -15.84
CA ASP A 767 10.40 -7.52 -15.24
C ASP A 767 9.17 -8.24 -15.82
N ASP A 768 9.36 -8.81 -17.01
CA ASP A 768 8.38 -9.59 -17.78
C ASP A 768 7.86 -10.88 -17.11
N ASN A 769 8.43 -11.25 -15.96
CA ASN A 769 8.02 -12.46 -15.23
C ASN A 769 6.99 -12.17 -14.14
N ASN A 770 6.70 -10.90 -13.85
CA ASN A 770 5.95 -10.53 -12.67
C ASN A 770 4.75 -9.64 -13.04
N LEU A 771 3.57 -10.00 -12.55
CA LEU A 771 2.38 -9.18 -12.68
C LEU A 771 1.88 -8.78 -11.28
N TYR A 772 1.43 -7.53 -11.17
CA TYR A 772 0.97 -6.96 -9.92
C TYR A 772 -0.39 -6.28 -10.06
N GLY A 773 -1.22 -6.40 -9.04
CA GLY A 773 -2.48 -5.68 -8.92
C GLY A 773 -2.82 -5.39 -7.47
N MET A 774 -3.84 -4.56 -7.24
CA MET A 774 -4.36 -4.31 -5.90
C MET A 774 -5.87 -4.07 -5.95
N THR A 775 -6.58 -4.50 -4.91
CA THR A 775 -8.01 -4.19 -4.74
C THR A 775 -8.19 -2.90 -3.93
N ASP A 776 -9.40 -2.36 -3.85
CA ASP A 776 -9.66 -1.12 -3.11
C ASP A 776 -9.43 -1.30 -1.60
N TYR A 777 -9.66 -2.51 -1.06
CA TYR A 777 -9.33 -2.87 0.33
C TYR A 777 -7.81 -2.92 0.60
N GLY A 778 -6.99 -2.98 -0.46
CA GLY A 778 -5.54 -3.11 -0.37
C GLY A 778 -5.02 -4.55 -0.45
N ILE A 779 -5.80 -5.50 -1.00
CA ILE A 779 -5.30 -6.87 -1.26
C ILE A 779 -4.30 -6.82 -2.39
N LYS A 780 -3.02 -7.05 -2.11
CA LYS A 780 -1.97 -7.06 -3.14
C LYS A 780 -1.97 -8.40 -3.87
N ILE A 781 -2.02 -8.34 -5.19
CA ILE A 781 -1.96 -9.49 -6.09
C ILE A 781 -0.56 -9.52 -6.69
N HIS A 782 0.11 -10.67 -6.61
CA HIS A 782 1.40 -10.91 -7.26
C HIS A 782 1.37 -12.25 -7.99
N ILE A 783 1.62 -12.23 -9.29
CA ILE A 783 1.73 -13.41 -10.13
C ILE A 783 3.16 -13.49 -10.65
N LEU A 784 3.81 -14.64 -10.44
CA LEU A 784 5.10 -14.97 -11.03
C LEU A 784 4.88 -15.98 -12.15
N ASP A 785 5.15 -15.56 -13.39
CA ASP A 785 5.12 -16.35 -14.62
C ASP A 785 6.51 -16.34 -15.28
N PRO A 786 7.37 -17.34 -15.02
CA PRO A 786 8.74 -17.32 -15.54
C PRO A 786 8.79 -17.48 -17.07
N GLU A 787 9.39 -16.53 -17.77
CA GLU A 787 9.55 -16.53 -19.22
C GLU A 787 10.18 -17.84 -19.74
N GLY A 788 9.57 -18.40 -20.78
CA GLY A 788 10.07 -19.59 -21.47
C GLY A 788 9.94 -20.90 -20.67
N SER A 789 9.16 -20.86 -19.59
CA SER A 789 8.76 -22.02 -18.80
C SER A 789 7.44 -22.62 -19.32
N ASP A 790 7.31 -23.95 -19.27
CA ASP A 790 6.01 -24.63 -19.42
C ASP A 790 5.32 -24.83 -18.05
N ASN A 791 5.99 -24.45 -16.96
CA ASN A 791 5.45 -24.55 -15.59
C ASN A 791 4.27 -23.59 -15.41
N SER A 792 3.36 -23.96 -14.53
CA SER A 792 2.25 -23.11 -14.12
C SER A 792 2.72 -21.92 -13.28
N GLU A 793 1.91 -20.85 -13.24
CA GLU A 793 2.24 -19.60 -12.55
C GLU A 793 2.13 -19.75 -11.03
N THR A 794 2.86 -18.93 -10.27
CA THR A 794 2.62 -18.80 -8.82
C THR A 794 1.77 -17.56 -8.56
N LEU A 795 0.69 -17.70 -7.80
CA LEU A 795 -0.09 -16.54 -7.33
C LEU A 795 0.09 -16.37 -5.82
N THR A 796 0.33 -15.13 -5.43
CA THR A 796 0.40 -14.69 -4.05
C THR A 796 -0.58 -13.53 -3.85
N LEU A 797 -1.46 -13.67 -2.86
CA LEU A 797 -2.37 -12.64 -2.39
C LEU A 797 -1.94 -12.22 -0.99
N GLU A 798 -1.64 -10.94 -0.80
CA GLU A 798 -1.39 -10.35 0.51
C GLU A 798 -2.69 -9.71 1.00
N TYR A 799 -3.46 -10.44 1.80
CA TYR A 799 -4.70 -9.94 2.38
C TYR A 799 -4.39 -9.07 3.61
N PRO A 800 -4.71 -7.78 3.61
CA PRO A 800 -4.38 -6.90 4.74
C PRO A 800 -5.24 -7.23 5.96
N LEU A 801 -4.65 -7.12 7.16
CA LEU A 801 -5.35 -7.53 8.40
C LEU A 801 -6.41 -6.53 8.88
N VAL A 802 -6.31 -5.29 8.38
CA VAL A 802 -7.35 -4.26 8.35
C VAL A 802 -7.18 -3.47 7.04
N GLN A 803 -8.22 -2.78 6.58
CA GLN A 803 -8.20 -1.94 5.38
C GLN A 803 -6.94 -1.06 5.30
N ARG A 804 -6.29 -1.00 4.11
CA ARG A 804 -5.15 -0.10 3.89
C ARG A 804 -5.65 1.29 3.47
N GLY A 805 -5.34 2.31 4.27
CA GLY A 805 -5.48 3.71 3.86
C GLY A 805 -4.24 4.22 3.12
N ALA A 806 -4.40 5.31 2.38
CA ALA A 806 -3.33 6.06 1.73
C ALA A 806 -2.99 7.34 2.51
N HIS A 807 -1.71 7.59 2.74
CA HIS A 807 -1.27 8.78 3.48
C HIS A 807 -0.96 9.94 2.52
N VAL A 808 -1.92 10.85 2.35
CA VAL A 808 -1.73 12.10 1.61
C VAL A 808 -1.75 13.28 2.57
N PHE A 809 -0.78 14.18 2.44
CA PHE A 809 -0.66 15.37 3.28
C PHE A 809 -0.63 16.64 2.45
N VAL A 810 -1.32 17.68 2.89
CA VAL A 810 -1.05 19.05 2.48
C VAL A 810 -0.06 19.65 3.46
N THR A 811 1.06 20.15 2.96
CA THR A 811 2.17 20.63 3.79
C THR A 811 2.53 22.07 3.49
N MET A 812 2.94 22.81 4.52
CA MET A 812 3.36 24.21 4.47
C MET A 812 4.72 24.38 5.18
N GLY A 813 5.60 25.18 4.59
CA GLY A 813 6.99 25.37 5.00
C GLY A 813 7.82 24.09 5.02
N ASP A 814 8.86 24.11 5.86
CA ASP A 814 9.71 22.95 6.10
C ASP A 814 8.95 21.89 6.90
N THR A 815 8.72 20.73 6.31
CA THR A 815 8.11 19.57 6.98
C THR A 815 9.07 18.39 7.05
N LYS A 816 8.79 17.47 7.97
CA LYS A 816 9.57 16.24 8.14
C LYS A 816 8.66 15.05 8.38
N THR A 817 8.77 14.04 7.53
CA THR A 817 8.05 12.78 7.68
C THR A 817 8.77 11.83 8.63
N THR A 818 8.01 11.18 9.51
CA THR A 818 8.42 10.05 10.34
C THR A 818 7.45 8.90 10.16
N LYS A 819 7.96 7.76 9.69
CA LYS A 819 7.19 6.51 9.57
C LYS A 819 7.45 5.62 10.79
N GLY A 820 6.40 5.14 11.44
CA GLY A 820 6.48 4.21 12.56
C GLY A 820 5.69 2.93 12.29
N LYS A 821 6.31 1.76 12.51
CA LYS A 821 5.59 0.47 12.47
C LYS A 821 4.52 0.46 13.55
N ALA A 822 3.25 0.29 13.19
CA ALA A 822 2.16 0.37 14.17
C ALA A 822 1.88 -0.93 14.91
N GLY A 823 1.33 -0.77 16.12
CA GLY A 823 0.28 -1.61 16.67
C GLY A 823 0.57 -3.09 17.00
N GLU A 824 1.75 -3.62 16.70
CA GLU A 824 2.03 -5.04 16.88
C GLU A 824 1.94 -5.48 18.35
N VAL A 825 1.00 -6.38 18.66
CA VAL A 825 1.10 -7.21 19.86
C VAL A 825 1.99 -8.39 19.51
N CYS A 826 3.28 -8.20 19.73
CA CYS A 826 4.27 -9.23 19.52
C CYS A 826 4.34 -10.18 20.71
N THR A 827 4.08 -11.46 20.46
CA THR A 827 4.48 -12.53 21.37
C THR A 827 5.88 -13.00 21.01
N VAL A 828 6.82 -12.73 21.90
CA VAL A 828 8.19 -13.23 21.78
C VAL A 828 8.16 -14.75 22.03
N ALA A 829 8.58 -15.54 21.05
CA ALA A 829 8.71 -16.99 21.17
C ALA A 829 9.90 -17.33 22.07
N ASP A 830 9.74 -18.23 23.05
CA ASP A 830 10.87 -18.68 23.88
C ASP A 830 11.81 -19.56 23.04
N ILE A 831 13.03 -19.08 22.74
CA ILE A 831 13.95 -19.80 21.85
C ILE A 831 15.04 -20.53 22.65
N GLN A 832 15.38 -21.74 22.21
CA GLN A 832 16.55 -22.44 22.73
C GLN A 832 17.79 -22.11 21.90
N LEU A 833 18.64 -21.26 22.44
CA LEU A 833 19.90 -20.86 21.81
C LEU A 833 21.02 -21.87 22.10
N ASN A 834 21.68 -22.33 21.04
CA ASN A 834 22.91 -23.12 21.16
C ASN A 834 24.11 -22.17 21.33
N ASN A 835 24.39 -21.79 22.57
CA ASN A 835 25.62 -21.04 22.91
C ASN A 835 26.76 -22.02 23.16
N LEU A 836 27.74 -22.06 22.26
CA LEU A 836 28.83 -23.02 22.28
C LEU A 836 30.19 -22.32 22.34
N LEU A 837 31.20 -23.02 22.84
CA LEU A 837 32.59 -22.67 22.62
C LEU A 837 33.07 -23.24 21.28
N ASP A 838 34.04 -22.60 20.65
CA ASP A 838 34.70 -23.11 19.44
C ASP A 838 35.20 -24.56 19.59
N SER A 839 35.63 -24.93 20.80
CA SER A 839 36.06 -26.28 21.18
C SER A 839 34.92 -27.32 21.32
N GLU A 840 33.67 -26.89 21.38
CA GLU A 840 32.47 -27.74 21.52
C GLU A 840 31.83 -28.08 20.16
N VAL A 841 32.19 -27.35 19.10
CA VAL A 841 31.73 -27.60 17.73
C VAL A 841 32.64 -28.64 17.06
N SER A 842 32.12 -29.86 16.85
CA SER A 842 32.85 -30.94 16.20
C SER A 842 32.99 -30.75 14.68
N ASP A 843 31.91 -30.32 14.02
CA ASP A 843 31.88 -29.96 12.61
C ASP A 843 31.16 -28.62 12.48
N ALA A 844 31.80 -27.68 11.79
CA ALA A 844 31.24 -26.34 11.61
C ALA A 844 30.05 -26.35 10.65
N THR A 845 30.01 -27.31 9.71
CA THR A 845 28.97 -27.38 8.66
C THR A 845 27.63 -27.89 9.17
N ASP A 846 27.55 -28.41 10.41
CA ASP A 846 26.31 -28.90 11.01
C ASP A 846 25.33 -27.76 11.35
N TYR A 847 25.79 -26.52 11.49
CA TYR A 847 25.03 -25.39 12.04
C TYR A 847 25.00 -24.17 11.12
N ASN A 848 23.96 -23.35 11.27
CA ASN A 848 24.05 -21.92 10.97
C ASN A 848 24.87 -21.24 12.08
N LEU A 849 25.98 -20.60 11.73
CA LEU A 849 26.97 -20.12 12.71
C LEU A 849 26.95 -18.61 12.86
N ILE A 850 26.94 -18.12 14.11
CA ILE A 850 27.30 -16.75 14.45
C ILE A 850 28.58 -16.79 15.27
N LEU A 851 29.69 -16.45 14.65
CA LEU A 851 31.02 -16.48 15.25
C LEU A 851 31.37 -15.10 15.82
N VAL A 852 31.47 -15.01 17.14
CA VAL A 852 31.82 -13.76 17.84
C VAL A 852 33.27 -13.83 18.30
N GLY A 853 34.05 -12.82 17.92
CA GLY A 853 35.48 -12.72 18.18
C GLY A 853 36.34 -13.12 16.97
N GLY A 854 37.47 -12.43 16.81
CA GLY A 854 38.35 -12.61 15.65
C GLY A 854 39.02 -13.99 15.57
N PRO A 855 39.65 -14.31 14.43
CA PRO A 855 40.22 -15.63 14.14
C PRO A 855 41.43 -16.04 15.01
N CYS A 856 41.94 -15.13 15.84
CA CYS A 856 42.97 -15.45 16.84
C CYS A 856 42.37 -15.87 18.18
N ALA A 857 41.10 -15.54 18.43
CA ALA A 857 40.39 -15.83 19.67
C ALA A 857 39.42 -17.01 19.48
N ASN A 858 38.84 -17.14 18.29
CA ASN A 858 37.92 -18.20 17.90
C ASN A 858 38.49 -19.01 16.72
N ASP A 859 38.89 -20.25 16.98
CA ASP A 859 39.59 -21.10 16.01
C ASP A 859 38.68 -21.52 14.84
N LEU A 860 37.35 -21.50 15.00
CA LEU A 860 36.40 -21.84 13.94
C LEU A 860 36.37 -20.82 12.80
N VAL A 861 36.64 -19.54 13.08
CA VAL A 861 36.62 -18.48 12.05
C VAL A 861 37.56 -18.82 10.90
N SER A 862 38.75 -19.35 11.23
CA SER A 862 39.75 -19.74 10.23
C SER A 862 39.38 -20.98 9.40
N LYS A 863 38.34 -21.71 9.79
CA LYS A 863 37.86 -22.92 9.11
C LYS A 863 36.74 -22.66 8.10
N ILE A 864 36.09 -21.51 8.18
CA ILE A 864 35.05 -21.09 7.24
C ILE A 864 35.72 -20.47 6.00
N ALA A 865 35.33 -20.92 4.82
CA ALA A 865 35.87 -20.38 3.57
C ALA A 865 35.46 -18.91 3.40
N GLY A 866 36.39 -18.05 3.00
CA GLY A 866 36.13 -16.61 2.82
C GLY A 866 36.31 -15.75 4.08
N PHE A 867 36.38 -16.35 5.27
CA PHE A 867 36.69 -15.64 6.51
C PHE A 867 38.20 -15.42 6.71
N PRO A 868 38.59 -14.34 7.42
CA PRO A 868 39.99 -14.02 7.66
C PRO A 868 40.67 -15.04 8.58
N THR A 869 41.98 -15.21 8.41
CA THR A 869 42.83 -15.96 9.33
C THR A 869 43.51 -15.02 10.32
N CYS A 870 44.02 -15.55 11.43
CA CYS A 870 44.72 -14.73 12.44
C CYS A 870 45.90 -13.93 11.85
N GLN A 871 46.62 -14.49 10.88
CA GLN A 871 47.71 -13.77 10.18
C GLN A 871 47.23 -12.88 9.04
N GLY A 872 45.99 -13.08 8.56
CA GLY A 872 45.36 -12.35 7.47
C GLY A 872 44.39 -11.26 7.93
N TRP A 873 44.35 -10.93 9.23
CA TRP A 873 43.50 -9.87 9.76
C TRP A 873 43.99 -8.49 9.28
N THR A 874 43.12 -7.74 8.58
CA THR A 874 43.48 -6.46 7.94
C THR A 874 42.94 -5.22 8.66
N ALA A 875 41.97 -5.38 9.57
CA ALA A 875 41.42 -4.28 10.34
C ALA A 875 42.42 -3.77 11.39
N LYS A 876 42.38 -2.47 11.67
CA LYS A 876 43.23 -1.78 12.65
C LYS A 876 42.51 -1.62 13.99
N ALA A 877 43.25 -1.21 15.02
CA ALA A 877 42.63 -0.89 16.31
C ALA A 877 41.58 0.23 16.15
N GLY A 878 40.39 0.03 16.69
CA GLY A 878 39.22 0.87 16.45
C GLY A 878 38.33 0.42 15.29
N GLU A 879 38.73 -0.63 14.55
CA GLU A 879 38.00 -1.18 13.41
C GLU A 879 37.55 -2.63 13.67
N ALA A 880 36.38 -2.98 13.12
CA ALA A 880 35.81 -4.32 13.16
C ALA A 880 35.24 -4.75 11.80
N ILE A 881 35.04 -6.06 11.64
CA ILE A 881 34.48 -6.70 10.44
C ILE A 881 33.21 -7.45 10.82
N ILE A 882 32.15 -7.22 10.05
CA ILE A 882 30.95 -8.05 10.01
C ILE A 882 30.89 -8.68 8.63
N GLN A 883 30.75 -10.01 8.54
CA GLN A 883 30.85 -10.72 7.27
C GLN A 883 29.99 -11.98 7.24
N LEU A 884 29.30 -12.20 6.12
CA LEU A 884 28.61 -13.46 5.79
C LEU A 884 29.50 -14.34 4.90
N ALA A 885 29.37 -15.66 5.06
CA ALA A 885 30.01 -16.65 4.21
C ALA A 885 29.19 -17.95 4.11
N GLU A 886 29.44 -18.70 3.05
CA GLU A 886 28.89 -20.05 2.88
C GLU A 886 29.50 -21.04 3.87
N ASN A 887 28.68 -21.94 4.40
CA ASN A 887 29.10 -22.99 5.33
C ASN A 887 28.43 -24.34 4.97
N GLY A 888 28.73 -24.85 3.77
CA GLY A 888 28.09 -26.05 3.23
C GLY A 888 26.66 -25.76 2.77
N GLU A 889 25.68 -26.47 3.33
CA GLU A 889 24.25 -26.15 3.18
C GLU A 889 23.77 -25.08 4.18
N ASN A 890 24.65 -24.57 5.05
CA ASN A 890 24.32 -23.56 6.06
C ASN A 890 25.04 -22.22 5.80
N VAL A 891 24.72 -21.19 6.59
CA VAL A 891 25.36 -19.87 6.54
C VAL A 891 26.19 -19.62 7.80
N ALA A 892 27.31 -18.92 7.65
CA ALA A 892 28.11 -18.42 8.77
C ALA A 892 28.22 -16.89 8.73
N MET A 893 28.10 -16.25 9.90
CA MET A 893 28.34 -14.83 10.11
C MET A 893 29.50 -14.62 11.08
N LEU A 894 30.45 -13.76 10.72
CA LEU A 894 31.56 -13.31 11.56
C LEU A 894 31.25 -11.93 12.13
N ILE A 895 31.46 -11.76 13.43
CA ILE A 895 31.44 -10.47 14.12
C ILE A 895 32.72 -10.35 14.94
N ALA A 896 33.66 -9.57 14.44
CA ALA A 896 35.00 -9.52 15.02
C ALA A 896 35.66 -8.15 14.91
N GLY A 897 36.09 -7.62 16.03
CA GLY A 897 36.95 -6.44 16.12
C GLY A 897 38.43 -6.77 16.24
N THR A 898 39.28 -5.77 15.98
CA THR A 898 40.72 -5.91 16.19
C THR A 898 41.07 -6.09 17.65
N ASP A 899 40.28 -5.50 18.55
CA ASP A 899 40.31 -5.81 19.98
C ASP A 899 38.93 -6.15 20.55
N ALA A 900 38.91 -6.46 21.85
CA ALA A 900 37.70 -6.87 22.57
C ALA A 900 36.66 -5.75 22.67
N ALA A 901 37.07 -4.48 22.70
CA ALA A 901 36.12 -3.35 22.71
C ALA A 901 35.50 -3.17 21.33
N ASP A 902 36.30 -3.30 20.27
CA ASP A 902 35.85 -3.22 18.87
C ASP A 902 34.87 -4.35 18.54
N THR A 903 35.13 -5.58 19.00
CA THR A 903 34.23 -6.73 18.80
C THR A 903 32.86 -6.48 19.44
N ARG A 904 32.85 -5.89 20.63
CA ARG A 904 31.60 -5.54 21.31
C ARG A 904 30.86 -4.40 20.61
N ALA A 905 31.58 -3.41 20.06
CA ALA A 905 30.96 -2.35 19.27
C ALA A 905 30.29 -2.92 18.01
N ALA A 906 30.96 -3.83 17.30
CA ALA A 906 30.38 -4.52 16.15
C ALA A 906 29.18 -5.38 16.52
N ALA A 907 29.26 -6.13 17.63
CA ALA A 907 28.12 -6.90 18.14
C ALA A 907 26.93 -6.00 18.49
N LYS A 908 27.19 -4.77 18.99
CA LYS A 908 26.13 -3.80 19.29
C LYS A 908 25.44 -3.28 18.02
N ILE A 909 26.20 -3.02 16.96
CA ILE A 909 25.64 -2.63 15.65
C ILE A 909 24.73 -3.74 15.12
N VAL A 910 25.18 -5.00 15.18
CA VAL A 910 24.36 -6.15 14.77
C VAL A 910 23.13 -6.32 15.67
N SER A 911 23.25 -6.14 16.99
CA SER A 911 22.09 -6.22 17.90
C SER A 911 21.10 -5.07 17.75
N ASN A 912 21.51 -3.97 17.08
CA ASN A 912 20.70 -2.81 16.76
C ASN A 912 20.55 -2.68 15.23
N TYR A 913 20.45 -3.79 14.50
CA TYR A 913 20.53 -3.77 13.03
C TYR A 913 19.47 -2.86 12.39
N ASP A 914 18.27 -2.75 12.96
CA ASP A 914 17.19 -1.85 12.48
C ASP A 914 17.64 -0.38 12.36
N GLU A 915 18.58 0.06 13.21
CA GLU A 915 19.13 1.42 13.17
C GLU A 915 20.19 1.60 12.07
N HIS A 916 20.64 0.51 11.44
CA HIS A 916 21.81 0.44 10.55
C HIS A 916 21.55 -0.31 9.22
N VAL A 917 20.30 -0.63 8.90
CA VAL A 917 19.93 -1.48 7.74
C VAL A 917 20.50 -0.95 6.42
N ASP A 918 20.42 0.37 6.20
CA ASP A 918 20.91 1.03 4.98
C ASP A 918 22.44 1.01 4.86
N GLU A 919 23.13 0.83 5.99
CA GLU A 919 24.59 0.83 6.09
C GLU A 919 25.18 -0.58 5.98
N LEU A 920 24.43 -1.60 6.41
CA LEU A 920 24.82 -3.02 6.42
C LEU A 920 24.67 -3.66 5.03
N THR A 921 25.13 -3.02 3.96
CA THR A 921 24.94 -3.54 2.59
C THR A 921 26.10 -4.42 2.08
N GLY A 922 25.75 -5.48 1.37
CA GLY A 922 26.64 -6.53 0.86
C GLY A 922 26.99 -7.60 1.88
N MET A 923 27.86 -8.54 1.49
CA MET A 923 28.25 -9.67 2.35
C MET A 923 29.32 -9.32 3.39
N LYS A 924 29.92 -8.13 3.33
CA LYS A 924 31.02 -7.72 4.20
C LYS A 924 31.02 -6.21 4.40
N VAL A 925 31.05 -5.80 5.66
CA VAL A 925 31.23 -4.39 6.05
C VAL A 925 32.39 -4.22 7.03
N MET A 926 33.01 -3.06 6.96
CA MET A 926 34.00 -2.59 7.93
C MET A 926 33.38 -1.50 8.79
N VAL A 927 33.52 -1.65 10.10
CA VAL A 927 33.03 -0.72 11.12
C VAL A 927 34.21 0.04 11.68
N SER A 928 34.14 1.37 11.75
CA SER A 928 35.14 2.25 12.38
C SER A 928 34.44 3.30 13.25
N GLY A 929 34.38 3.07 14.56
CA GLY A 929 33.61 3.92 15.47
C GLY A 929 32.10 3.86 15.20
N THR A 930 31.51 4.92 14.64
CA THR A 930 30.10 4.98 14.21
C THR A 930 29.93 4.93 12.69
N GLU A 931 31.03 4.86 11.91
CA GLU A 931 30.96 4.80 10.45
C GLU A 931 31.00 3.33 9.98
N ILE A 932 30.11 2.97 9.06
CA ILE A 932 30.04 1.65 8.43
C ILE A 932 30.33 1.80 6.94
N THR A 933 31.21 0.95 6.40
CA THR A 933 31.60 0.97 4.97
C THR A 933 31.49 -0.42 4.35
N SER A 934 30.70 -0.53 3.27
CA SER A 934 30.51 -1.78 2.51
C SER A 934 31.73 -2.09 1.64
N GLU A 935 32.23 -3.32 1.67
CA GLU A 935 33.21 -3.81 0.70
C GLU A 935 32.49 -4.62 -0.40
N THR A 936 32.52 -4.13 -1.64
CA THR A 936 32.00 -4.93 -2.77
C THR A 936 32.93 -6.13 -2.99
N ALA A 937 32.37 -7.34 -2.89
CA ALA A 937 33.11 -8.58 -3.18
C ALA A 937 33.73 -8.48 -4.58
N THR A 938 35.06 -8.48 -4.64
CA THR A 938 35.77 -8.78 -5.88
C THR A 938 35.77 -10.29 -6.01
N ALA A 939 35.13 -10.79 -7.07
CA ALA A 939 35.05 -12.20 -7.42
C ALA A 939 36.43 -12.89 -7.53
#